data_AF-A0A816BDZ0-F1
#
_entry.id   AF-A0A816BDZ0-F1
#
_cell.length_a   1.000
_cell.length_b   1.000
_cell.length_c   1.000
_cell.angle_alpha   90.00
_cell.angle_beta   90.00
_cell.angle_gamma   90.00
#
_symmetry.space_group_name_H-M   'P 1'
#
loop_
_entity.id
_entity.type
_entity.pdbx_description
1 polymer ?
#
loop_
_entity_poly.entity_id
_entity_poly.type
_entity_poly.pdbx_seq_one_letter_code
_entity_poly.pdbx_strand_id
1 'polypeptide(L)'
;MKSKIYNKESDEHQLLLDPKHKSSQQDESHQRHESRLEWAESSWIRLWYIISWRWINPLLSLGYKTTLTEEDLDDLPSQDKCSVLYDMIRNSKRDYDKIFNTCRDVFWKRYLLVALLRLPILIAVIAQPLFLYKLVLYITDHQSAQVSPSAPVYSGYLYATGLFSCALLQALFYHQYYFYSARLDLMIRNSVLSTIFAHLLSINTTTLRQVGTNYAMSIVTNDVTKFEEFSKHTLYIIEAPLLSGMTFILLYWINGVWSTVSGFLIFTLLIPLQVILGRKFNEHRKNVVVRTDRRIHVCEELIRGIHVIKMYNWEEHMKKRVGETREPEMASIRHAFVLRAINMGLFLASIPITGFATYVGAWLDGRHLTTIQIFISLAFFSQMRFPVMYSLPVAIEKLVVIRQAWKRIAKFLQLNPKEEQKLLDTDDTQSKGTITLHDASFSWDGHNCCLSLLNIRIEPGSFVGVVGPVGSGKSSLFSAILGEMIQLDGQMNVSNSSFSYAAQSPWIFADTLRANIIFTKPFDERHYRAVLHACCLDIDLTILGPKADLTMIGENGVNLSGGQKARVCLARALYADSDIYLLDDPLSAVDRTVAKRIYDRCIGPKGLLKNKTRLLITHHREYLTQCHQIIVLNQGQMQIQTPRIDLNEQDKKDEEDQQISAAMLDIGQFTASSQSIIVKETSNAQQIRSSLWCTLFTAPPLKTLGLCLTLILLLFGQVLHDGTNLWLALTTRHLRYTKSTQSIHLPTYFVLTMATLFVAIGRSSFFFYQILNGSNRLHDKMLSGLLHTSMRFFESNPSGRILNRMSKDQQVVDETLPEVLFDAVQSLLLPIGFICIILIINLWMIPLVIFLVILFWICFQYYIRTSQQLKRMESMARSPIYGLFTSSVKGLATIRAFKVENDLIKSIASLIDDNTRPFLYLSGTTRWFTCRMDLLATCFVLFPAFAAVIAPNR
;
A
#
# COMPACT_ATOMS: atom_id res chain seq x y z
N MET A 1 61.56 -11.94 3.69
CA MET A 1 60.17 -11.46 3.91
C MET A 1 60.05 -10.00 4.35
N LYS A 2 61.11 -9.17 4.29
CA LYS A 2 61.05 -7.71 4.53
C LYS A 2 61.35 -6.83 3.29
N SER A 3 61.69 -7.41 2.14
CA SER A 3 61.94 -6.68 0.88
C SER A 3 60.75 -6.63 -0.09
N LYS A 4 59.62 -7.29 0.24
CA LYS A 4 58.39 -7.29 -0.58
C LYS A 4 57.37 -6.21 -0.21
N ILE A 5 57.64 -5.43 0.84
CA ILE A 5 56.73 -4.38 1.32
C ILE A 5 57.07 -3.02 0.66
N TYR A 6 58.34 -2.77 0.34
CA TYR A 6 58.75 -1.49 -0.25
C TYR A 6 58.40 -1.31 -1.73
N ASN A 7 58.22 -2.40 -2.50
CA ASN A 7 57.80 -2.31 -3.91
C ASN A 7 56.28 -2.21 -4.10
N LYS A 8 55.47 -2.32 -3.02
CA LYS A 8 54.01 -2.22 -3.12
C LYS A 8 53.51 -0.78 -2.92
N GLU A 9 54.26 0.05 -2.20
CA GLU A 9 53.94 1.47 -1.99
C GLU A 9 54.31 2.36 -3.20
N SER A 10 55.26 1.94 -4.06
CA SER A 10 55.58 2.68 -5.28
C SER A 10 54.55 2.51 -6.40
N ASP A 11 53.91 1.32 -6.47
CA ASP A 11 52.88 1.03 -7.48
C ASP A 11 51.51 1.65 -7.11
N GLU A 12 51.20 1.78 -5.81
CA GLU A 12 49.98 2.48 -5.34
C GLU A 12 50.03 3.99 -5.61
N HIS A 13 51.22 4.60 -5.62
CA HIS A 13 51.37 6.03 -5.93
C HIS A 13 51.22 6.37 -7.42
N GLN A 14 51.44 5.41 -8.33
CA GLN A 14 51.17 5.61 -9.77
C GLN A 14 49.72 5.32 -10.17
N LEU A 15 48.99 4.48 -9.43
CA LEU A 15 47.56 4.21 -9.66
C LEU A 15 46.63 5.35 -9.20
N LEU A 16 47.08 6.23 -8.31
CA LEU A 16 46.31 7.38 -7.79
C LEU A 16 46.23 8.59 -8.74
N LEU A 17 46.96 8.56 -9.86
CA LEU A 17 47.02 9.66 -10.84
C LEU A 17 46.23 9.37 -12.13
N ASP A 18 45.58 8.21 -12.24
CA ASP A 18 44.76 7.88 -13.41
C ASP A 18 43.29 8.33 -13.20
N PRO A 19 42.78 9.33 -13.94
CA PRO A 19 41.42 9.85 -13.77
C PRO A 19 40.32 8.82 -14.09
N LYS A 20 40.66 7.68 -14.71
CA LYS A 20 39.72 6.56 -14.94
C LYS A 20 39.46 5.70 -13.70
N HIS A 21 40.30 5.76 -12.67
CA HIS A 21 40.13 4.95 -11.45
C HIS A 21 39.29 5.63 -10.36
N LYS A 22 39.09 6.96 -10.43
CA LYS A 22 38.23 7.70 -9.50
C LYS A 22 36.74 7.65 -9.86
N SER A 23 36.40 7.44 -11.14
CA SER A 23 35.00 7.23 -11.55
C SER A 23 34.48 5.84 -11.20
N SER A 24 35.34 4.84 -10.97
CA SER A 24 34.94 3.49 -10.56
C SER A 24 34.83 3.32 -9.04
N GLN A 25 35.59 4.07 -8.23
CA GLN A 25 35.52 3.97 -6.76
C GLN A 25 34.29 4.65 -6.12
N GLN A 26 33.64 5.62 -6.79
CA GLN A 26 32.38 6.19 -6.30
C GLN A 26 31.16 5.29 -6.55
N ASP A 27 31.25 4.34 -7.48
CA ASP A 27 30.20 3.36 -7.75
C ASP A 27 30.36 2.07 -6.90
N GLU A 28 31.56 1.78 -6.38
CA GLU A 28 31.81 0.58 -5.55
C GLU A 28 31.33 0.70 -4.09
N SER A 29 31.14 1.91 -3.55
CA SER A 29 30.67 2.09 -2.15
C SER A 29 29.18 1.79 -1.94
N HIS A 30 28.43 1.46 -2.99
CA HIS A 30 26.99 1.16 -2.94
C HIS A 30 26.62 -0.21 -3.54
N GLN A 31 27.56 -1.15 -3.69
CA GLN A 31 27.21 -2.52 -4.09
C GLN A 31 26.59 -3.28 -2.91
N ARG A 32 25.26 -3.29 -2.86
CA ARG A 32 24.45 -4.09 -1.93
C ARG A 32 24.75 -5.59 -2.11
N HIS A 33 24.65 -6.36 -1.04
CA HIS A 33 24.86 -7.81 -1.07
C HIS A 33 23.90 -8.50 -2.07
N GLU A 34 24.40 -9.51 -2.78
CA GLU A 34 23.61 -10.34 -3.69
C GLU A 34 22.42 -11.00 -2.96
N SER A 35 21.32 -11.18 -3.69
CA SER A 35 20.08 -11.72 -3.13
C SER A 35 20.28 -13.13 -2.58
N ARG A 36 20.09 -13.33 -1.27
CA ARG A 36 20.14 -14.66 -0.63
C ARG A 36 19.08 -15.62 -1.17
N LEU A 37 17.95 -15.08 -1.64
CA LEU A 37 16.90 -15.85 -2.26
C LEU A 37 17.35 -16.39 -3.62
N GLU A 38 17.97 -15.55 -4.46
CA GLU A 38 18.52 -15.95 -5.76
C GLU A 38 19.67 -16.96 -5.60
N TRP A 39 20.53 -16.75 -4.60
CA TRP A 39 21.54 -17.73 -4.21
C TRP A 39 20.94 -19.08 -3.80
N ALA A 40 19.81 -19.08 -3.09
CA ALA A 40 19.13 -20.30 -2.68
C ALA A 40 18.40 -20.99 -3.87
N GLU A 41 17.91 -20.23 -4.85
CA GLU A 41 17.24 -20.75 -6.06
C GLU A 41 18.22 -21.31 -7.11
N SER A 42 19.50 -20.92 -7.05
CA SER A 42 20.52 -21.30 -8.05
C SER A 42 20.84 -22.80 -8.17
N SER A 43 20.54 -23.62 -7.16
CA SER A 43 20.91 -25.04 -7.16
C SER A 43 19.87 -25.93 -6.48
N TRP A 44 19.61 -27.09 -7.06
CA TRP A 44 18.74 -28.13 -6.48
C TRP A 44 19.11 -28.49 -5.03
N ILE A 45 20.40 -28.55 -4.70
CA ILE A 45 20.88 -28.91 -3.35
C ILE A 45 20.51 -27.82 -2.34
N ARG A 46 20.46 -26.57 -2.78
CA ARG A 46 20.14 -25.40 -1.95
C ARG A 46 18.64 -25.20 -1.76
N LEU A 47 17.79 -25.93 -2.49
CA LEU A 47 16.33 -25.87 -2.39
C LEU A 47 15.83 -26.21 -0.97
N TRP A 48 16.58 -27.00 -0.21
CA TRP A 48 16.32 -27.22 1.22
C TRP A 48 16.35 -25.93 2.07
N TYR A 49 17.20 -24.95 1.73
CA TYR A 49 17.22 -23.65 2.43
C TYR A 49 15.93 -22.87 2.22
N ILE A 50 15.28 -23.02 1.05
CA ILE A 50 13.99 -22.42 0.71
C ILE A 50 12.87 -23.13 1.46
N ILE A 51 12.84 -24.46 1.40
CA ILE A 51 11.82 -25.29 2.07
C ILE A 51 11.84 -25.04 3.59
N SER A 52 13.03 -24.97 4.18
CA SER A 52 13.22 -24.81 5.62
C SER A 52 13.26 -23.35 6.10
N TRP A 53 13.10 -22.38 5.18
CA TRP A 53 13.15 -20.93 5.43
C TRP A 53 14.47 -20.44 6.07
N ARG A 54 15.56 -21.19 5.95
CA ARG A 54 16.84 -20.89 6.63
C ARG A 54 17.54 -19.65 6.11
N TRP A 55 17.27 -19.23 4.86
CA TRP A 55 17.87 -18.03 4.27
C TRP A 55 17.49 -16.73 5.01
N ILE A 56 16.43 -16.75 5.83
CA ILE A 56 15.96 -15.62 6.64
C ILE A 56 16.61 -15.55 8.02
N ASN A 57 17.15 -16.66 8.52
CA ASN A 57 17.75 -16.74 9.86
C ASN A 57 18.79 -15.65 10.15
N PRO A 58 19.70 -15.28 9.21
CA PRO A 58 20.68 -14.24 9.49
C PRO A 58 20.03 -12.86 9.70
N LEU A 59 18.98 -12.54 8.93
CA LEU A 59 18.23 -11.28 9.09
C LEU A 59 17.46 -11.25 10.41
N LEU A 60 16.85 -12.37 10.81
CA LEU A 60 16.16 -12.49 12.11
C LEU A 60 17.11 -12.34 13.29
N SER A 61 18.31 -12.92 13.19
CA SER A 61 19.36 -12.79 14.20
C SER A 61 19.86 -11.34 14.31
N LEU A 62 20.02 -10.66 13.18
CA LEU A 62 20.42 -9.26 13.11
C LEU A 62 19.34 -8.35 13.72
N GLY A 63 18.09 -8.43 13.24
CA GLY A 63 16.97 -7.61 13.71
C GLY A 63 16.57 -7.85 15.17
N TYR A 64 16.97 -8.98 15.76
CA TYR A 64 16.83 -9.23 17.20
C TYR A 64 17.87 -8.48 18.04
N LYS A 65 19.10 -8.35 17.53
CA LYS A 65 20.26 -7.73 18.21
C LYS A 65 20.34 -6.22 17.99
N THR A 66 20.08 -5.76 16.78
CA THR A 66 20.23 -4.37 16.34
C THR A 66 18.98 -3.87 15.62
N THR A 67 18.85 -2.55 15.51
CA THR A 67 17.84 -1.94 14.65
C THR A 67 18.28 -2.06 13.20
N LEU A 68 17.44 -2.68 12.37
CA LEU A 68 17.66 -2.83 10.94
C LEU A 68 17.63 -1.45 10.25
N THR A 69 18.48 -1.33 9.24
CA THR A 69 18.54 -0.22 8.28
C THR A 69 18.28 -0.73 6.86
N GLU A 70 18.08 0.16 5.89
CA GLU A 70 17.85 -0.24 4.48
C GLU A 70 19.06 -0.91 3.82
N GLU A 71 20.26 -0.69 4.36
CA GLU A 71 21.53 -1.26 3.90
C GLU A 71 21.69 -2.73 4.34
N ASP A 72 21.01 -3.13 5.42
CA ASP A 72 21.05 -4.51 5.95
C ASP A 72 20.23 -5.50 5.10
N LEU A 73 19.42 -5.00 4.16
CA LEU A 73 18.57 -5.80 3.28
C LEU A 73 19.30 -6.13 1.98
N ASP A 74 19.45 -7.42 1.68
CA ASP A 74 20.05 -7.84 0.40
C ASP A 74 19.18 -7.39 -0.80
N ASP A 75 19.79 -7.31 -1.98
CA ASP A 75 19.09 -6.86 -3.19
C ASP A 75 17.98 -7.82 -3.65
N LEU A 76 17.08 -7.34 -4.50
CA LEU A 76 16.03 -8.16 -5.11
C LEU A 76 16.63 -9.20 -6.07
N PRO A 77 16.01 -10.38 -6.20
CA PRO A 77 16.33 -11.29 -7.29
C PRO A 77 16.24 -10.57 -8.64
N SER A 78 17.17 -10.87 -9.54
CA SER A 78 17.24 -10.24 -10.88
C SER A 78 15.90 -10.24 -11.62
N GLN A 79 15.11 -11.30 -11.47
CA GLN A 79 13.80 -11.46 -12.11
C GLN A 79 12.67 -10.61 -11.51
N ASP A 80 12.84 -10.12 -10.28
CA ASP A 80 11.84 -9.38 -9.52
C ASP A 80 12.05 -7.86 -9.62
N LYS A 81 13.20 -7.42 -10.16
CA LYS A 81 13.51 -6.01 -10.39
C LYS A 81 12.49 -5.35 -11.32
N CYS A 82 12.08 -4.14 -10.96
CA CYS A 82 11.04 -3.41 -11.67
C CYS A 82 11.43 -3.10 -13.13
N SER A 83 12.71 -2.83 -13.40
CA SER A 83 13.22 -2.60 -14.76
C SER A 83 13.02 -3.81 -15.67
N VAL A 84 13.37 -5.00 -15.20
CA VAL A 84 13.20 -6.25 -15.95
C VAL A 84 11.72 -6.56 -16.18
N LEU A 85 10.88 -6.32 -15.17
CA LEU A 85 9.43 -6.50 -15.27
C LEU A 85 8.77 -5.53 -16.26
N TYR A 86 9.24 -4.28 -16.28
CA TYR A 86 8.81 -3.26 -17.24
C TYR A 86 9.21 -3.67 -18.67
N ASP A 87 10.45 -4.09 -18.87
CA ASP A 87 10.96 -4.52 -20.18
C ASP A 87 10.23 -5.78 -20.68
N MET A 88 9.89 -6.73 -19.81
CA MET A 88 9.08 -7.91 -20.15
C MET A 88 7.70 -7.53 -20.72
N ILE A 89 7.03 -6.52 -20.14
CA ILE A 89 5.74 -6.04 -20.65
C ILE A 89 5.92 -5.26 -21.95
N ARG A 90 6.91 -4.36 -21.99
CA ARG A 90 7.18 -3.51 -23.17
C ARG A 90 7.53 -4.35 -24.40
N ASN A 91 8.31 -5.42 -24.24
CA ASN A 91 8.73 -6.29 -25.34
C ASN A 91 7.64 -7.22 -25.87
N SER A 92 6.49 -7.32 -25.20
CA SER A 92 5.41 -8.23 -25.59
C SER A 92 4.69 -7.86 -26.91
N LYS A 93 5.08 -6.76 -27.61
CA LYS A 93 4.61 -6.33 -28.96
C LYS A 93 3.08 -6.26 -29.17
N ARG A 94 2.26 -6.35 -28.12
CA ARG A 94 0.79 -6.27 -28.22
C ARG A 94 0.31 -4.90 -27.74
N ASP A 95 -0.71 -4.39 -28.42
CA ASP A 95 -1.35 -3.12 -28.11
C ASP A 95 -1.67 -3.00 -26.62
N TYR A 96 -1.34 -1.85 -26.04
CA TYR A 96 -1.64 -1.50 -24.65
C TYR A 96 -3.14 -1.68 -24.32
N ASP A 97 -4.00 -1.65 -25.34
CA ASP A 97 -5.43 -1.95 -25.31
C ASP A 97 -5.80 -3.29 -24.66
N LYS A 98 -4.89 -4.28 -24.68
CA LYS A 98 -5.11 -5.62 -24.12
C LYS A 98 -4.07 -6.00 -23.08
N ILE A 99 -3.69 -5.05 -22.20
CA ILE A 99 -2.74 -5.31 -21.11
C ILE A 99 -3.07 -6.56 -20.27
N PHE A 100 -4.36 -6.97 -20.17
CA PHE A 100 -4.76 -8.19 -19.47
C PHE A 100 -4.13 -9.43 -20.10
N ASN A 101 -4.25 -9.53 -21.42
CA ASN A 101 -3.74 -10.65 -22.18
C ASN A 101 -2.21 -10.64 -22.15
N THR A 102 -1.60 -9.46 -22.18
CA THR A 102 -0.15 -9.30 -22.02
C THR A 102 0.33 -9.80 -20.65
N CYS A 103 -0.27 -9.32 -19.56
CA CYS A 103 0.09 -9.77 -18.20
C CYS A 103 -0.16 -11.27 -18.03
N ARG A 104 -1.28 -11.79 -18.55
CA ARG A 104 -1.56 -13.22 -18.55
C ARG A 104 -0.45 -14.00 -19.26
N ASP A 105 -0.07 -13.60 -20.46
CA ASP A 105 0.89 -14.34 -21.28
C ASP A 105 2.33 -14.25 -20.71
N VAL A 106 2.68 -13.17 -19.99
CA VAL A 106 3.95 -13.05 -19.27
C VAL A 106 3.98 -13.90 -18.00
N PHE A 107 2.91 -13.87 -17.20
CA PHE A 107 2.89 -14.47 -15.86
C PHE A 107 2.25 -15.86 -15.77
N TRP A 108 1.61 -16.39 -16.83
CA TRP A 108 0.88 -17.67 -16.73
C TRP A 108 1.76 -18.85 -16.33
N LYS A 109 3.02 -18.91 -16.77
CA LYS A 109 3.95 -19.99 -16.38
C LYS A 109 4.23 -19.97 -14.88
N ARG A 110 4.39 -18.76 -14.31
CA ARG A 110 4.60 -18.57 -12.88
C ARG A 110 3.33 -18.86 -12.08
N TYR A 111 2.17 -18.48 -12.61
CA TYR A 111 0.87 -18.81 -12.01
C TYR A 111 0.62 -20.33 -12.04
N LEU A 112 1.00 -21.02 -13.12
CA LEU A 112 0.91 -22.48 -13.21
C LEU A 112 1.79 -23.15 -12.16
N LEU A 113 3.02 -22.66 -11.93
CA LEU A 113 3.89 -23.16 -10.87
C LEU A 113 3.23 -23.02 -9.48
N VAL A 114 2.62 -21.85 -9.20
CA VAL A 114 1.88 -21.62 -7.95
C VAL A 114 0.68 -22.58 -7.81
N ALA A 115 -0.03 -22.85 -8.91
CA ALA A 115 -1.12 -23.82 -8.93
C ALA A 115 -0.64 -25.26 -8.69
N LEU A 116 0.51 -25.65 -9.24
CA LEU A 116 1.11 -26.97 -9.01
C LEU A 116 1.53 -27.16 -7.55
N LEU A 117 2.07 -26.12 -6.89
CA LEU A 117 2.40 -26.15 -5.46
C LEU A 117 1.17 -26.34 -4.56
N ARG A 118 -0.04 -26.06 -5.07
CA ARG A 118 -1.30 -26.24 -4.34
C ARG A 118 -1.81 -27.69 -4.34
N LEU A 119 -1.51 -28.48 -5.38
CA LEU A 119 -2.03 -29.85 -5.53
C LEU A 119 -1.67 -30.80 -4.37
N PRO A 120 -0.41 -30.83 -3.87
CA PRO A 120 -0.07 -31.70 -2.75
C PRO A 120 -0.87 -31.38 -1.48
N ILE A 121 -1.15 -30.09 -1.25
CA ILE A 121 -1.95 -29.62 -0.12
C ILE A 121 -3.36 -30.17 -0.21
N LEU A 122 -4.00 -30.06 -1.38
CA LEU A 122 -5.35 -30.56 -1.62
C LEU A 122 -5.45 -32.08 -1.37
N ILE A 123 -4.47 -32.85 -1.87
CA ILE A 123 -4.41 -34.30 -1.66
C ILE A 123 -4.28 -34.61 -0.16
N ALA A 124 -3.39 -33.92 0.55
CA ALA A 124 -3.16 -34.14 1.96
C ALA A 124 -4.36 -33.73 2.84
N VAL A 125 -5.11 -32.68 2.46
CA VAL A 125 -6.33 -32.24 3.15
C VAL A 125 -7.42 -33.32 3.11
N ILE A 126 -7.54 -34.01 1.97
CA ILE A 126 -8.51 -35.11 1.80
C ILE A 126 -8.02 -36.40 2.47
N ALA A 127 -6.73 -36.71 2.37
CA ALA A 127 -6.15 -37.92 2.94
C ALA A 127 -6.11 -37.92 4.47
N GLN A 128 -5.92 -36.75 5.11
CA GLN A 128 -5.75 -36.66 6.55
C GLN A 128 -6.96 -37.20 7.36
N PRO A 129 -8.24 -36.83 7.07
CA PRO A 129 -9.39 -37.44 7.73
C PRO A 129 -9.53 -38.95 7.48
N LEU A 130 -9.07 -39.47 6.34
CA LEU A 130 -9.11 -40.90 6.02
C LEU A 130 -8.11 -41.70 6.86
N PHE A 131 -6.90 -41.18 7.07
CA PHE A 131 -5.95 -41.79 8.00
C PHE A 131 -6.45 -41.75 9.44
N LEU A 132 -7.10 -40.64 9.84
CA LEU A 132 -7.74 -40.54 11.14
C LEU A 132 -8.85 -41.60 11.29
N TYR A 133 -9.69 -41.80 10.26
CA TYR A 133 -10.71 -42.86 10.25
C TYR A 133 -10.11 -44.25 10.49
N LYS A 134 -9.11 -44.63 9.68
CA LYS A 134 -8.47 -45.94 9.77
C LYS A 134 -7.77 -46.15 11.11
N LEU A 135 -7.16 -45.11 11.67
CA LEU A 135 -6.54 -45.16 13.00
C LEU A 135 -7.59 -45.40 14.10
N VAL A 136 -8.71 -44.68 14.07
CA VAL A 136 -9.79 -44.84 15.07
C VAL A 136 -10.48 -46.20 14.94
N LEU A 137 -10.66 -46.72 13.71
CA LEU A 137 -11.13 -48.09 13.48
C LEU A 137 -10.17 -49.12 14.05
N TYR A 138 -8.87 -49.01 13.77
CA TYR A 138 -7.84 -49.91 14.30
C TYR A 138 -7.89 -49.99 15.83
N ILE A 139 -7.97 -48.83 16.51
CA ILE A 139 -8.06 -48.78 17.98
C ILE A 139 -9.35 -49.46 18.47
N THR A 140 -10.44 -49.33 17.72
CA THR A 140 -11.75 -49.92 18.08
C THR A 140 -11.75 -51.44 17.92
N ASP A 141 -11.18 -51.95 16.84
CA ASP A 141 -11.11 -53.39 16.56
C ASP A 141 -10.19 -54.09 17.58
N HIS A 142 -9.04 -53.50 17.91
CA HIS A 142 -8.14 -54.03 18.94
C HIS A 142 -8.74 -54.02 20.35
N GLN A 143 -9.56 -53.03 20.69
CA GLN A 143 -10.26 -53.00 21.98
C GLN A 143 -11.42 -54.00 22.08
N SER A 144 -11.98 -54.45 20.95
CA SER A 144 -13.14 -55.34 20.93
C SER A 144 -12.76 -56.81 20.71
N ALA A 145 -11.65 -57.10 20.03
CA ALA A 145 -11.16 -58.46 19.78
C ALA A 145 -10.22 -58.97 20.88
N GLN A 146 -10.76 -59.43 22.01
CA GLN A 146 -9.97 -60.06 23.09
C GLN A 146 -9.34 -61.43 22.73
N VAL A 147 -9.60 -62.01 21.56
CA VAL A 147 -9.17 -63.39 21.24
C VAL A 147 -8.26 -63.52 20.00
N SER A 148 -8.27 -62.57 19.05
CA SER A 148 -7.27 -62.48 17.96
C SER A 148 -7.41 -61.14 17.23
N PRO A 149 -6.41 -60.25 17.22
CA PRO A 149 -6.49 -59.01 16.46
C PRO A 149 -6.46 -59.30 14.95
N SER A 150 -7.45 -58.78 14.22
CA SER A 150 -7.55 -58.93 12.76
C SER A 150 -6.45 -58.16 12.00
N ALA A 151 -5.79 -57.20 12.64
CA ALA A 151 -4.78 -56.34 12.02
C ALA A 151 -3.48 -56.28 12.86
N PRO A 152 -2.30 -56.42 12.23
CA PRO A 152 -1.01 -56.37 12.91
C PRO A 152 -0.71 -54.97 13.46
N VAL A 153 0.08 -54.89 14.54
CA VAL A 153 0.45 -53.63 15.22
C VAL A 153 1.11 -52.61 14.27
N TYR A 154 1.84 -53.09 13.27
CA TYR A 154 2.44 -52.26 12.22
C TYR A 154 1.40 -51.41 11.45
N SER A 155 0.16 -51.89 11.28
CA SER A 155 -0.89 -51.13 10.60
C SER A 155 -1.31 -49.87 11.36
N GLY A 156 -1.36 -49.92 12.70
CA GLY A 156 -1.62 -48.75 13.54
C GLY A 156 -0.53 -47.69 13.41
N TYR A 157 0.74 -48.11 13.44
CA TYR A 157 1.87 -47.21 13.19
C TYR A 157 1.86 -46.63 11.76
N LEU A 158 1.45 -47.41 10.76
CA LEU A 158 1.30 -46.93 9.39
C LEU A 158 0.22 -45.84 9.27
N TYR A 159 -0.92 -45.98 9.94
CA TYR A 159 -1.96 -44.96 9.92
C TYR A 159 -1.55 -43.69 10.68
N ALA A 160 -0.88 -43.82 11.82
CA ALA A 160 -0.34 -42.69 12.58
C ALA A 160 0.75 -41.93 11.80
N THR A 161 1.66 -42.65 11.14
CA THR A 161 2.68 -42.05 10.25
C THR A 161 2.05 -41.40 9.03
N GLY A 162 1.00 -41.99 8.45
CA GLY A 162 0.22 -41.39 7.37
C GLY A 162 -0.43 -40.06 7.77
N LEU A 163 -1.06 -40.00 8.94
CA LEU A 163 -1.64 -38.78 9.51
C LEU A 163 -0.59 -37.67 9.68
N PHE A 164 0.56 -38.02 10.25
CA PHE A 164 1.69 -37.10 10.42
C PHE A 164 2.25 -36.63 9.06
N SER A 165 2.41 -37.54 8.11
CA SER A 165 2.95 -37.22 6.77
C SER A 165 2.03 -36.26 6.02
N CYS A 166 0.71 -36.43 6.12
CA CYS A 166 -0.25 -35.49 5.55
C CYS A 166 -0.14 -34.10 6.20
N ALA A 167 -0.09 -34.03 7.54
CA ALA A 167 0.05 -32.76 8.25
C ALA A 167 1.38 -32.06 7.92
N LEU A 168 2.49 -32.80 7.84
CA LEU A 168 3.80 -32.28 7.46
C LEU A 168 3.80 -31.74 6.03
N LEU A 169 3.20 -32.47 5.10
CA LEU A 169 3.11 -32.06 3.70
C LEU A 169 2.25 -30.79 3.55
N GLN A 170 1.13 -30.70 4.26
CA GLN A 170 0.34 -29.46 4.32
C GLN A 170 1.17 -28.28 4.84
N ALA A 171 1.85 -28.45 5.98
CA ALA A 171 2.68 -27.40 6.59
C ALA A 171 3.77 -26.91 5.62
N LEU A 172 4.54 -27.81 5.00
CA LEU A 172 5.63 -27.43 4.11
C LEU A 172 5.13 -26.73 2.84
N PHE A 173 4.17 -27.31 2.13
CA PHE A 173 3.72 -26.77 0.85
C PHE A 173 2.85 -25.52 1.00
N TYR A 174 2.08 -25.39 2.10
CA TYR A 174 1.22 -24.23 2.32
C TYR A 174 2.01 -22.92 2.37
N HIS A 175 3.16 -22.90 3.07
CA HIS A 175 3.97 -21.69 3.13
C HIS A 175 4.68 -21.39 1.81
N GLN A 176 5.11 -22.41 1.07
CA GLN A 176 5.69 -22.21 -0.27
C GLN A 176 4.65 -21.62 -1.23
N TYR A 177 3.46 -22.23 -1.29
CA TYR A 177 2.34 -21.72 -2.07
C TYR A 177 2.06 -20.25 -1.76
N TYR A 178 1.92 -19.91 -0.47
CA TYR A 178 1.58 -18.55 -0.09
C TYR A 178 2.67 -17.53 -0.45
N PHE A 179 3.94 -17.88 -0.26
CA PHE A 179 5.06 -16.99 -0.57
C PHE A 179 5.19 -16.73 -2.07
N TYR A 180 5.19 -17.79 -2.89
CA TYR A 180 5.28 -17.64 -4.34
C TYR A 180 4.05 -16.94 -4.91
N SER A 181 2.87 -17.15 -4.33
CA SER A 181 1.66 -16.40 -4.66
C SER A 181 1.78 -14.90 -4.32
N ALA A 182 2.29 -14.56 -3.13
CA ALA A 182 2.53 -13.17 -2.73
C ALA A 182 3.62 -12.49 -3.60
N ARG A 183 4.67 -13.24 -3.97
CA ARG A 183 5.71 -12.78 -4.89
C ARG A 183 5.10 -12.48 -6.27
N LEU A 184 4.29 -13.38 -6.82
CA LEU A 184 3.61 -13.17 -8.10
C LEU A 184 2.69 -11.94 -8.09
N ASP A 185 1.94 -11.73 -7.01
CA ASP A 185 1.08 -10.55 -6.82
C ASP A 185 1.89 -9.23 -6.89
N LEU A 186 3.05 -9.19 -6.22
CA LEU A 186 3.95 -8.02 -6.29
C LEU A 186 4.50 -7.79 -7.70
N MET A 187 4.89 -8.86 -8.40
CA MET A 187 5.45 -8.73 -9.74
C MET A 187 4.43 -8.13 -10.71
N ILE A 188 3.17 -8.58 -10.64
CA ILE A 188 2.07 -8.03 -11.43
C ILE A 188 1.81 -6.57 -11.05
N ARG A 189 1.77 -6.25 -9.75
CA ARG A 189 1.59 -4.87 -9.27
C ARG A 189 2.69 -3.95 -9.81
N ASN A 190 3.95 -4.32 -9.62
CA ASN A 190 5.10 -3.49 -9.96
C ASN A 190 5.21 -3.29 -11.47
N SER A 191 4.91 -4.32 -12.26
CA SER A 191 4.92 -4.25 -13.72
C SER A 191 3.81 -3.33 -14.25
N VAL A 192 2.61 -3.41 -13.67
CA VAL A 192 1.48 -2.52 -14.02
C VAL A 192 1.79 -1.08 -13.58
N LEU A 193 2.35 -0.89 -12.39
CA LEU A 193 2.68 0.43 -11.85
C LEU A 193 3.72 1.17 -12.71
N SER A 194 4.80 0.51 -13.09
CA SER A 194 5.82 1.11 -13.97
C SER A 194 5.28 1.40 -15.36
N THR A 195 4.43 0.53 -15.91
CA THR A 195 3.75 0.75 -17.19
C THR A 195 2.81 1.97 -17.15
N ILE A 196 2.01 2.10 -16.08
CA ILE A 196 1.13 3.26 -15.89
C ILE A 196 1.93 4.55 -15.77
N PHE A 197 3.06 4.53 -15.05
CA PHE A 197 3.92 5.70 -14.92
C PHE A 197 4.57 6.09 -16.26
N ALA A 198 5.11 5.12 -17.00
CA ALA A 198 5.68 5.38 -18.32
C ALA A 198 4.61 5.93 -19.29
N HIS A 199 3.39 5.37 -19.25
CA HIS A 199 2.30 5.86 -20.06
C HIS A 199 1.86 7.27 -19.64
N LEU A 200 1.76 7.57 -18.34
CA LEU A 200 1.46 8.92 -17.83
C LEU A 200 2.39 9.97 -18.44
N LEU A 201 3.69 9.68 -18.51
CA LEU A 201 4.67 10.58 -19.10
C LEU A 201 4.49 10.79 -20.61
N SER A 202 3.77 9.90 -21.30
CA SER A 202 3.48 9.97 -22.75
C SER A 202 2.09 10.53 -23.12
N ILE A 203 1.12 10.56 -22.20
CA ILE A 203 -0.28 10.97 -22.47
C ILE A 203 -0.42 12.45 -22.84
N ASN A 204 -1.25 12.81 -23.81
CA ASN A 204 -1.51 14.24 -24.09
C ASN A 204 -2.09 14.99 -22.88
N THR A 205 -1.52 16.15 -22.53
CA THR A 205 -1.94 16.97 -21.37
C THR A 205 -3.40 17.39 -21.45
N THR A 206 -3.96 17.55 -22.64
CA THR A 206 -5.38 17.82 -22.89
C THR A 206 -6.28 16.68 -22.38
N THR A 207 -5.99 15.45 -22.81
CA THR A 207 -6.73 14.25 -22.40
C THR A 207 -6.59 13.98 -20.91
N LEU A 208 -5.41 14.24 -20.33
CA LEU A 208 -5.17 14.10 -18.88
C LEU A 208 -6.00 15.12 -18.07
N ARG A 209 -6.16 16.35 -18.58
CA ARG A 209 -7.04 17.37 -17.96
C ARG A 209 -8.51 16.97 -18.02
N GLN A 210 -8.97 16.42 -19.13
CA GLN A 210 -10.35 15.95 -19.30
C GLN A 210 -10.70 14.79 -18.36
N VAL A 211 -9.78 13.83 -18.21
CA VAL A 211 -9.95 12.68 -17.31
C VAL A 211 -9.80 13.08 -15.83
N GLY A 212 -9.02 14.13 -15.57
CA GLY A 212 -8.76 14.67 -14.25
C GLY A 212 -7.57 14.02 -13.55
N THR A 213 -6.69 14.85 -12.98
CA THR A 213 -5.47 14.40 -12.27
C THR A 213 -5.79 13.48 -11.09
N ASN A 214 -6.90 13.73 -10.39
CA ASN A 214 -7.39 12.89 -9.30
C ASN A 214 -7.73 11.46 -9.74
N TYR A 215 -8.17 11.27 -10.99
CA TYR A 215 -8.45 9.94 -11.53
C TYR A 215 -7.15 9.14 -11.72
N ALA A 216 -6.10 9.76 -12.29
CA ALA A 216 -4.79 9.14 -12.43
C ALA A 216 -4.18 8.77 -11.07
N MET A 217 -4.28 9.67 -10.09
CA MET A 217 -3.84 9.40 -8.70
C MET A 217 -4.62 8.23 -8.07
N SER A 218 -5.94 8.18 -8.29
CA SER A 218 -6.79 7.10 -7.78
C SER A 218 -6.41 5.73 -8.36
N ILE A 219 -6.01 5.67 -9.64
CA ILE A 219 -5.57 4.42 -10.25
C ILE A 219 -4.33 3.88 -9.53
N VAL A 220 -3.31 4.72 -9.35
CA VAL A 220 -2.05 4.29 -8.74
C VAL A 220 -2.19 3.98 -7.24
N THR A 221 -2.94 4.79 -6.50
CA THR A 221 -3.05 4.64 -5.04
C THR A 221 -4.04 3.56 -4.60
N ASN A 222 -5.07 3.26 -5.40
CA ASN A 222 -6.16 2.35 -5.01
C ASN A 222 -6.33 1.16 -5.97
N ASP A 223 -6.28 1.38 -7.29
CA ASP A 223 -6.54 0.29 -8.24
C ASP A 223 -5.35 -0.67 -8.35
N VAL A 224 -4.12 -0.16 -8.39
CA VAL A 224 -2.90 -0.96 -8.46
C VAL A 224 -2.67 -1.77 -7.17
N THR A 225 -3.04 -1.24 -6.01
CA THR A 225 -2.87 -1.95 -4.74
C THR A 225 -3.80 -3.17 -4.59
N LYS A 226 -4.90 -3.25 -5.35
CA LYS A 226 -5.82 -4.40 -5.33
C LYS A 226 -5.18 -5.70 -5.83
N PHE A 227 -4.05 -5.61 -6.53
CA PHE A 227 -3.32 -6.78 -7.02
C PHE A 227 -2.45 -7.46 -5.94
N GLU A 228 -2.20 -6.85 -4.78
CA GLU A 228 -1.32 -7.38 -3.71
C GLU A 228 -1.83 -8.67 -3.01
N GLU A 229 -3.07 -9.10 -3.30
CA GLU A 229 -3.71 -10.27 -2.67
C GLU A 229 -4.56 -11.12 -3.63
N PHE A 230 -4.34 -10.95 -4.92
CA PHE A 230 -5.14 -11.61 -5.96
C PHE A 230 -4.88 -13.12 -6.00
N SER A 231 -3.63 -13.51 -6.29
CA SER A 231 -3.24 -14.89 -6.57
C SER A 231 -3.55 -15.82 -5.40
N LYS A 232 -3.46 -15.32 -4.17
CA LYS A 232 -3.65 -16.11 -2.93
C LYS A 232 -5.06 -16.71 -2.85
N HIS A 233 -6.06 -16.01 -3.37
CA HIS A 233 -7.46 -16.39 -3.24
C HIS A 233 -8.04 -17.05 -4.50
N THR A 234 -7.52 -16.72 -5.68
CA THR A 234 -8.13 -17.12 -6.97
C THR A 234 -8.25 -18.64 -7.15
N LEU A 235 -7.29 -19.43 -6.68
CA LEU A 235 -7.34 -20.90 -6.81
C LEU A 235 -8.47 -21.54 -6.01
N TYR A 236 -8.97 -20.88 -4.95
CA TYR A 236 -10.09 -21.40 -4.17
C TYR A 236 -11.39 -21.53 -4.96
N ILE A 237 -11.52 -20.82 -6.09
CA ILE A 237 -12.69 -20.91 -6.98
C ILE A 237 -12.80 -22.29 -7.63
N ILE A 238 -11.66 -22.91 -7.93
CA ILE A 238 -11.60 -24.26 -8.50
C ILE A 238 -11.49 -25.29 -7.37
N GLU A 239 -10.70 -24.99 -6.34
CA GLU A 239 -10.45 -25.91 -5.22
C GLU A 239 -11.70 -26.19 -4.39
N ALA A 240 -12.50 -25.16 -4.05
CA ALA A 240 -13.64 -25.34 -3.14
C ALA A 240 -14.73 -26.27 -3.71
N PRO A 241 -15.18 -26.14 -4.97
CA PRO A 241 -16.12 -27.10 -5.57
C PRO A 241 -15.54 -28.51 -5.67
N LEU A 242 -14.26 -28.63 -6.03
CA LEU A 242 -13.59 -29.92 -6.17
C LEU A 242 -13.47 -30.65 -4.82
N LEU A 243 -13.04 -29.94 -3.77
CA LEU A 243 -12.97 -30.46 -2.41
C LEU A 243 -14.35 -30.87 -1.89
N SER A 244 -15.38 -30.06 -2.18
CA SER A 244 -16.77 -30.35 -1.82
C SER A 244 -17.28 -31.62 -2.50
N GLY A 245 -17.04 -31.78 -3.81
CA GLY A 245 -17.43 -32.96 -4.56
C GLY A 245 -16.73 -34.23 -4.07
N MET A 246 -15.41 -34.17 -3.86
CA MET A 246 -14.65 -35.32 -3.34
C MET A 246 -15.10 -35.71 -1.92
N THR A 247 -15.33 -34.73 -1.04
CA THR A 247 -15.81 -34.98 0.32
C THR A 247 -17.23 -35.56 0.33
N PHE A 248 -18.10 -35.11 -0.58
CA PHE A 248 -19.44 -35.67 -0.74
C PHE A 248 -19.37 -37.14 -1.13
N ILE A 249 -18.54 -37.49 -2.12
CA ILE A 249 -18.35 -38.88 -2.55
C ILE A 249 -17.84 -39.71 -1.36
N LEU A 250 -16.78 -39.27 -0.67
CA LEU A 250 -16.21 -40.03 0.45
C LEU A 250 -17.19 -40.23 1.61
N LEU A 251 -17.94 -39.19 2.01
CA LEU A 251 -18.95 -39.33 3.06
C LEU A 251 -20.14 -40.19 2.61
N TYR A 252 -20.52 -40.14 1.34
CA TYR A 252 -21.53 -41.02 0.76
C TYR A 252 -21.14 -42.49 0.93
N TRP A 253 -19.88 -42.84 0.65
CA TRP A 253 -19.36 -44.21 0.84
C TRP A 253 -19.32 -44.64 2.31
N ILE A 254 -19.05 -43.73 3.25
CA ILE A 254 -18.84 -44.06 4.68
C ILE A 254 -20.16 -44.06 5.48
N ASN A 255 -21.04 -43.09 5.25
CA ASN A 255 -22.25 -42.84 6.06
C ASN A 255 -23.56 -43.19 5.34
N GLY A 256 -23.51 -43.41 4.03
CA GLY A 256 -24.71 -43.58 3.19
C GLY A 256 -25.32 -42.26 2.72
N VAL A 257 -26.41 -42.39 1.95
CA VAL A 257 -26.97 -41.30 1.14
C VAL A 257 -27.59 -40.19 2.00
N TRP A 258 -28.58 -40.52 2.83
CA TRP A 258 -29.39 -39.53 3.54
C TRP A 258 -28.62 -38.77 4.62
N SER A 259 -27.66 -39.43 5.28
CA SER A 259 -26.75 -38.79 6.24
C SER A 259 -25.82 -37.77 5.56
N THR A 260 -25.31 -38.09 4.38
CA THR A 260 -24.43 -37.19 3.64
C THR A 260 -25.20 -36.03 3.04
N VAL A 261 -26.35 -36.30 2.42
CA VAL A 261 -27.21 -35.28 1.81
C VAL A 261 -27.70 -34.27 2.84
N SER A 262 -28.17 -34.71 4.01
CA SER A 262 -28.63 -33.81 5.09
C SER A 262 -27.51 -32.89 5.61
N GLY A 263 -26.32 -33.44 5.87
CA GLY A 263 -25.15 -32.65 6.28
C GLY A 263 -24.74 -31.61 5.24
N PHE A 264 -24.58 -32.04 3.98
CA PHE A 264 -24.22 -31.15 2.89
C PHE A 264 -25.30 -30.11 2.57
N LEU A 265 -26.58 -30.45 2.69
CA LEU A 265 -27.68 -29.52 2.49
C LEU A 265 -27.60 -28.37 3.51
N ILE A 266 -27.48 -28.70 4.80
CA ILE A 266 -27.36 -27.67 5.85
C ILE A 266 -26.06 -26.88 5.70
N PHE A 267 -24.93 -27.53 5.42
CA PHE A 267 -23.65 -26.84 5.18
C PHE A 267 -23.75 -25.87 4.00
N THR A 268 -24.38 -26.29 2.89
CA THR A 268 -24.57 -25.46 1.70
C THR A 268 -25.54 -24.31 1.96
N LEU A 269 -26.59 -24.51 2.76
CA LEU A 269 -27.54 -23.45 3.14
C LEU A 269 -26.94 -22.39 4.07
N LEU A 270 -25.93 -22.74 4.88
CA LEU A 270 -25.20 -21.78 5.71
C LEU A 270 -24.38 -20.79 4.87
N ILE A 271 -23.89 -21.20 3.70
CA ILE A 271 -23.08 -20.33 2.80
C ILE A 271 -23.87 -19.09 2.33
N PRO A 272 -25.04 -19.19 1.66
CA PRO A 272 -25.80 -18.03 1.22
C PRO A 272 -26.30 -17.21 2.40
N LEU A 273 -26.63 -17.83 3.54
CA LEU A 273 -27.01 -17.10 4.75
C LEU A 273 -25.87 -16.18 5.24
N GLN A 274 -24.64 -16.70 5.33
CA GLN A 274 -23.46 -15.91 5.69
C GLN A 274 -23.14 -14.82 4.65
N VAL A 275 -23.26 -15.14 3.36
CA VAL A 275 -23.05 -14.15 2.29
C VAL A 275 -24.10 -13.04 2.34
N ILE A 276 -25.37 -13.34 2.58
CA ILE A 276 -26.44 -12.34 2.72
C ILE A 276 -26.19 -11.45 3.94
N LEU A 277 -25.81 -12.04 5.08
CA LEU A 277 -25.45 -11.27 6.28
C LEU A 277 -24.22 -10.37 6.03
N GLY A 278 -23.21 -10.88 5.33
CA GLY A 278 -22.04 -10.11 4.90
C GLY A 278 -22.39 -8.97 3.93
N ARG A 279 -23.32 -9.20 2.99
CA ARG A 279 -23.82 -8.16 2.07
C ARG A 279 -24.58 -7.06 2.83
N LYS A 280 -25.48 -7.44 3.73
CA LYS A 280 -26.19 -6.47 4.60
C LYS A 280 -25.20 -5.70 5.48
N PHE A 281 -24.19 -6.36 6.06
CA PHE A 281 -23.11 -5.70 6.77
C PHE A 281 -22.42 -4.63 5.90
N ASN A 282 -22.03 -4.99 4.68
CA ASN A 282 -21.40 -4.07 3.73
C ASN A 282 -22.33 -2.93 3.30
N GLU A 283 -23.63 -3.16 3.22
CA GLU A 283 -24.63 -2.11 2.94
C GLU A 283 -24.73 -1.11 4.09
N HIS A 284 -24.84 -1.57 5.34
CA HIS A 284 -24.82 -0.69 6.51
C HIS A 284 -23.48 0.04 6.65
N ARG A 285 -22.35 -0.60 6.28
CA ARG A 285 -21.03 0.04 6.26
C ARG A 285 -20.97 1.23 5.30
N LYS A 286 -21.70 1.22 4.17
CA LYS A 286 -21.79 2.40 3.30
C LYS A 286 -22.41 3.59 4.02
N ASN A 287 -23.44 3.36 4.82
CA ASN A 287 -24.07 4.41 5.63
C ASN A 287 -23.12 4.94 6.73
N VAL A 288 -22.28 4.07 7.30
CA VAL A 288 -21.22 4.49 8.24
C VAL A 288 -20.27 5.47 7.56
N VAL A 289 -19.78 5.15 6.35
CA VAL A 289 -18.87 6.03 5.59
C VAL A 289 -19.50 7.40 5.35
N VAL A 290 -20.76 7.45 4.88
CA VAL A 290 -21.47 8.72 4.63
C VAL A 290 -21.60 9.58 5.90
N ARG A 291 -21.90 8.97 7.05
CA ARG A 291 -22.00 9.67 8.34
C ARG A 291 -20.64 10.13 8.84
N THR A 292 -19.61 9.31 8.65
CA THR A 292 -18.22 9.61 8.99
C THR A 292 -17.72 10.82 8.21
N ASP A 293 -17.96 10.88 6.90
CA ASP A 293 -17.59 12.01 6.04
C ASP A 293 -18.22 13.32 6.54
N ARG A 294 -19.49 13.28 6.95
CA ARG A 294 -20.18 14.44 7.55
C ARG A 294 -19.50 14.91 8.83
N ARG A 295 -19.11 13.99 9.73
CA ARG A 295 -18.37 14.34 10.96
C ARG A 295 -17.00 14.92 10.63
N ILE A 296 -16.26 14.32 9.68
CA ILE A 296 -14.94 14.79 9.24
C ILE A 296 -15.05 16.22 8.71
N HIS A 297 -16.08 16.51 7.92
CA HIS A 297 -16.31 17.86 7.40
C HIS A 297 -16.53 18.90 8.52
N VAL A 298 -17.34 18.57 9.55
CA VAL A 298 -17.52 19.46 10.71
C VAL A 298 -16.22 19.61 11.51
N CYS A 299 -15.41 18.55 11.63
CA CYS A 299 -14.09 18.63 12.27
C CYS A 299 -13.12 19.50 11.46
N GLU A 300 -13.21 19.49 10.13
CA GLU A 300 -12.42 20.36 9.26
C GLU A 300 -12.81 21.83 9.43
N GLU A 301 -14.11 22.14 9.48
CA GLU A 301 -14.60 23.48 9.82
C GLU A 301 -14.08 23.95 11.18
N LEU A 302 -14.11 23.07 12.20
CA LEU A 302 -13.57 23.36 13.53
C LEU A 302 -12.08 23.72 13.47
N ILE A 303 -11.26 22.90 12.79
CA ILE A 303 -9.81 23.11 12.72
C ILE A 303 -9.49 24.38 11.93
N ARG A 304 -10.16 24.63 10.80
CA ARG A 304 -9.97 25.86 10.00
C ARG A 304 -10.41 27.11 10.75
N GLY A 305 -11.49 27.00 11.55
CA GLY A 305 -12.09 28.09 12.31
C GLY A 305 -11.58 28.26 13.74
N ILE A 306 -10.53 27.54 14.16
CA ILE A 306 -10.16 27.44 15.58
C ILE A 306 -9.85 28.78 16.25
N HIS A 307 -9.22 29.72 15.52
CA HIS A 307 -8.94 31.08 16.03
C HIS A 307 -10.23 31.81 16.41
N VAL A 308 -11.23 31.76 15.53
CA VAL A 308 -12.53 32.42 15.74
C VAL A 308 -13.27 31.73 16.89
N ILE A 309 -13.29 30.40 16.91
CA ILE A 309 -13.97 29.62 17.95
C ILE A 309 -13.44 29.97 19.34
N LYS A 310 -12.12 30.08 19.49
CA LYS A 310 -11.48 30.45 20.76
C LYS A 310 -11.73 31.91 21.14
N MET A 311 -11.66 32.82 20.18
CA MET A 311 -11.91 34.25 20.40
C MET A 311 -13.33 34.52 20.92
N TYR A 312 -14.33 33.80 20.41
CA TYR A 312 -15.74 33.94 20.81
C TYR A 312 -16.19 32.96 21.89
N ASN A 313 -15.29 32.13 22.43
CA ASN A 313 -15.59 31.10 23.43
C ASN A 313 -16.71 30.12 22.98
N TRP A 314 -16.71 29.75 21.70
CA TRP A 314 -17.70 28.83 21.09
C TRP A 314 -17.34 27.34 21.22
N GLU A 315 -16.41 27.02 22.12
CA GLU A 315 -15.83 25.68 22.26
C GLU A 315 -16.88 24.63 22.65
N GLU A 316 -17.72 24.92 23.65
CA GLU A 316 -18.80 24.00 24.07
C GLU A 316 -19.91 23.86 23.01
N HIS A 317 -20.23 24.93 22.28
CA HIS A 317 -21.20 24.85 21.18
C HIS A 317 -20.67 23.96 20.05
N MET A 318 -19.39 24.12 19.69
CA MET A 318 -18.74 23.30 18.67
C MET A 318 -18.62 21.83 19.11
N LYS A 319 -18.30 21.58 20.38
CA LYS A 319 -18.27 20.23 20.96
C LYS A 319 -19.62 19.53 20.82
N LYS A 320 -20.72 20.23 21.14
CA LYS A 320 -22.07 19.71 20.98
C LYS A 320 -22.38 19.40 19.51
N ARG A 321 -22.05 20.30 18.59
CA ARG A 321 -22.26 20.11 17.14
C ARG A 321 -21.52 18.87 16.61
N VAL A 322 -20.28 18.64 17.03
CA VAL A 322 -19.54 17.41 16.68
C VAL A 322 -20.20 16.18 17.31
N GLY A 323 -20.63 16.27 18.58
CA GLY A 323 -21.36 15.20 19.27
C GLY A 323 -22.65 14.78 18.56
N GLU A 324 -23.45 15.74 18.08
CA GLU A 324 -24.69 15.49 17.33
C GLU A 324 -24.44 14.75 16.00
N THR A 325 -23.27 14.93 15.38
CA THR A 325 -22.88 14.13 14.21
C THR A 325 -22.38 12.73 14.56
N ARG A 326 -21.82 12.55 15.77
CA ARG A 326 -21.22 11.30 16.23
C ARG A 326 -22.25 10.26 16.69
N GLU A 327 -23.35 10.67 17.30
CA GLU A 327 -24.42 9.74 17.74
C GLU A 327 -24.99 8.86 16.60
N PRO A 328 -25.44 9.42 15.46
CA PRO A 328 -25.94 8.61 14.36
C PRO A 328 -24.83 7.77 13.72
N GLU A 329 -23.59 8.27 13.65
CA GLU A 329 -22.43 7.49 13.18
C GLU A 329 -22.25 6.22 14.05
N MET A 330 -22.20 6.38 15.38
CA MET A 330 -22.07 5.28 16.33
C MET A 330 -23.24 4.30 16.28
N ALA A 331 -24.47 4.80 16.09
CA ALA A 331 -25.63 3.94 15.90
C ALA A 331 -25.47 3.06 14.65
N SER A 332 -25.05 3.63 13.51
CA SER A 332 -24.80 2.85 12.28
C SER A 332 -23.69 1.81 12.46
N ILE A 333 -22.60 2.18 13.13
CA ILE A 333 -21.48 1.28 13.44
C ILE A 333 -21.97 0.10 14.29
N ARG A 334 -22.80 0.36 15.31
CA ARG A 334 -23.38 -0.68 16.17
C ARG A 334 -24.22 -1.70 15.39
N HIS A 335 -25.09 -1.23 14.48
CA HIS A 335 -25.90 -2.13 13.64
C HIS A 335 -25.02 -3.02 12.74
N ALA A 336 -23.97 -2.45 12.15
CA ALA A 336 -23.01 -3.23 11.36
C ALA A 336 -22.32 -4.30 12.23
N PHE A 337 -21.85 -3.95 13.42
CA PHE A 337 -21.20 -4.92 14.30
C PHE A 337 -22.12 -6.02 14.83
N VAL A 338 -23.42 -5.76 15.02
CA VAL A 338 -24.38 -6.82 15.36
C VAL A 338 -24.49 -7.85 14.22
N LEU A 339 -24.64 -7.41 12.97
CA LEU A 339 -24.66 -8.31 11.82
C LEU A 339 -23.37 -9.12 11.69
N ARG A 340 -22.23 -8.49 11.99
CA ARG A 340 -20.93 -9.16 12.03
C ARG A 340 -20.85 -10.21 13.13
N ALA A 341 -21.28 -9.88 14.35
CA ALA A 341 -21.33 -10.80 15.48
C ALA A 341 -22.16 -12.05 15.16
N ILE A 342 -23.32 -11.87 14.51
CA ILE A 342 -24.16 -12.98 14.05
C ILE A 342 -23.40 -13.85 13.04
N ASN A 343 -22.74 -13.24 12.05
CA ASN A 343 -21.97 -13.96 11.04
C ASN A 343 -20.80 -14.77 11.66
N MET A 344 -20.07 -14.17 12.60
CA MET A 344 -18.99 -14.84 13.33
C MET A 344 -19.50 -15.98 14.23
N GLY A 345 -20.63 -15.78 14.90
CA GLY A 345 -21.28 -16.81 15.70
C GLY A 345 -21.71 -18.01 14.85
N LEU A 346 -22.31 -17.76 13.69
CA LEU A 346 -22.67 -18.80 12.71
C LEU A 346 -21.43 -19.54 12.18
N PHE A 347 -20.32 -18.84 11.93
CA PHE A 347 -19.08 -19.46 11.46
C PHE A 347 -18.41 -20.37 12.51
N LEU A 348 -18.54 -20.04 13.79
CA LEU A 348 -18.04 -20.88 14.88
C LEU A 348 -18.95 -22.10 15.13
N ALA A 349 -20.26 -21.91 15.06
CA ALA A 349 -21.24 -22.97 15.29
C ALA A 349 -21.49 -23.87 14.06
N SER A 350 -20.92 -23.57 12.88
CA SER A 350 -21.22 -24.31 11.65
C SER A 350 -20.84 -25.79 11.73
N ILE A 351 -19.70 -26.14 12.35
CA ILE A 351 -19.24 -27.52 12.50
C ILE A 351 -20.24 -28.38 13.31
N PRO A 352 -20.63 -28.02 14.56
CA PRO A 352 -21.59 -28.81 15.32
C PRO A 352 -22.98 -28.82 14.67
N ILE A 353 -23.42 -27.71 14.04
CA ILE A 353 -24.69 -27.65 13.31
C ILE A 353 -24.71 -28.67 12.16
N THR A 354 -23.65 -28.72 11.35
CA THR A 354 -23.55 -29.67 10.25
C THR A 354 -23.40 -31.11 10.75
N GLY A 355 -22.64 -31.35 11.83
CA GLY A 355 -22.53 -32.67 12.45
C GLY A 355 -23.88 -33.18 12.99
N PHE A 356 -24.67 -32.30 13.60
CA PHE A 356 -26.05 -32.59 14.02
C PHE A 356 -26.94 -32.97 12.84
N ALA A 357 -26.89 -32.20 11.75
CA ALA A 357 -27.65 -32.48 10.54
C ALA A 357 -27.33 -33.87 9.94
N THR A 358 -26.03 -34.22 9.86
CA THR A 358 -25.58 -35.54 9.39
C THR A 358 -26.13 -36.69 10.23
N TYR A 359 -26.21 -36.51 11.54
CA TYR A 359 -26.78 -37.51 12.44
C TYR A 359 -28.30 -37.63 12.30
N VAL A 360 -29.01 -36.51 12.19
CA VAL A 360 -30.47 -36.51 11.94
C VAL A 360 -30.81 -37.24 10.64
N GLY A 361 -30.05 -37.01 9.56
CA GLY A 361 -30.29 -37.70 8.29
C GLY A 361 -30.09 -39.22 8.36
N ALA A 362 -29.18 -39.70 9.21
CA ALA A 362 -29.03 -41.13 9.44
C ALA A 362 -30.18 -41.71 10.28
N TRP A 363 -30.61 -40.97 11.32
CA TRP A 363 -31.75 -41.35 12.14
C TRP A 363 -33.04 -41.50 11.31
N LEU A 364 -33.26 -40.61 10.33
CA LEU A 364 -34.39 -40.70 9.39
C LEU A 364 -34.34 -41.94 8.49
N ASP A 365 -33.15 -42.44 8.16
CA ASP A 365 -32.93 -43.66 7.36
C ASP A 365 -33.05 -44.94 8.20
N GLY A 366 -33.36 -44.84 9.50
CA GLY A 366 -33.35 -45.95 10.44
C GLY A 366 -31.96 -46.51 10.74
N ARG A 367 -30.89 -45.81 10.32
CA ARG A 367 -29.50 -46.20 10.55
C ARG A 367 -28.92 -45.44 11.74
N HIS A 368 -28.27 -46.17 12.63
CA HIS A 368 -27.50 -45.54 13.71
C HIS A 368 -26.07 -45.34 13.25
N LEU A 369 -25.64 -44.08 13.11
CA LEU A 369 -24.23 -43.79 12.87
C LEU A 369 -23.41 -44.23 14.07
N THR A 370 -22.34 -44.97 13.80
CA THR A 370 -21.28 -45.16 14.77
C THR A 370 -20.64 -43.82 15.09
N THR A 371 -20.11 -43.66 16.31
CA THR A 371 -19.43 -42.41 16.63
C THR A 371 -18.24 -42.14 15.71
N ILE A 372 -17.56 -43.19 15.26
CA ILE A 372 -16.44 -43.08 14.33
C ILE A 372 -16.88 -42.32 13.07
N GLN A 373 -18.03 -42.69 12.49
CA GLN A 373 -18.65 -42.00 11.35
C GLN A 373 -18.96 -40.52 11.63
N ILE A 374 -19.43 -40.19 12.85
CA ILE A 374 -19.71 -38.79 13.24
C ILE A 374 -18.41 -37.98 13.31
N PHE A 375 -17.36 -38.47 13.96
CA PHE A 375 -16.08 -37.76 14.07
C PHE A 375 -15.41 -37.52 12.71
N ILE A 376 -15.53 -38.46 11.79
CA ILE A 376 -14.99 -38.30 10.43
C ILE A 376 -15.76 -37.25 9.66
N SER A 377 -17.09 -37.24 9.80
CA SER A 377 -17.94 -36.21 9.20
C SER A 377 -17.54 -34.83 9.71
N LEU A 378 -17.37 -34.69 11.03
CA LEU A 378 -16.88 -33.45 11.65
C LEU A 378 -15.49 -33.06 11.14
N ALA A 379 -14.56 -34.01 10.99
CA ALA A 379 -13.22 -33.76 10.45
C ALA A 379 -13.26 -33.25 9.01
N PHE A 380 -14.04 -33.88 8.14
CA PHE A 380 -14.24 -33.45 6.75
C PHE A 380 -14.89 -32.06 6.66
N PHE A 381 -15.98 -31.81 7.40
CA PHE A 381 -16.61 -30.49 7.42
C PHE A 381 -15.69 -29.41 7.99
N SER A 382 -14.85 -29.74 8.98
CA SER A 382 -13.83 -28.82 9.51
C SER A 382 -12.80 -28.42 8.44
N GLN A 383 -12.33 -29.38 7.63
CA GLN A 383 -11.40 -29.12 6.53
C GLN A 383 -12.04 -28.29 5.40
N MET A 384 -13.33 -28.52 5.12
CA MET A 384 -14.07 -27.74 4.11
C MET A 384 -14.44 -26.33 4.56
N ARG A 385 -14.55 -26.08 5.87
CA ARG A 385 -15.07 -24.82 6.43
C ARG A 385 -14.32 -23.60 5.91
N PHE A 386 -12.99 -23.60 6.00
CA PHE A 386 -12.19 -22.43 5.59
C PHE A 386 -12.23 -22.20 4.06
N PRO A 387 -11.90 -23.19 3.19
CA PRO A 387 -11.94 -23.00 1.74
C PRO A 387 -13.32 -22.61 1.20
N VAL A 388 -14.41 -23.21 1.72
CA VAL A 388 -15.76 -23.04 1.17
C VAL A 388 -16.52 -21.87 1.79
N MET A 389 -16.53 -21.75 3.12
CA MET A 389 -17.36 -20.72 3.79
C MET A 389 -16.66 -19.36 3.85
N TYR A 390 -15.33 -19.30 3.84
CA TYR A 390 -14.56 -18.06 3.93
C TYR A 390 -13.82 -17.72 2.63
N SER A 391 -12.92 -18.58 2.16
CA SER A 391 -12.01 -18.24 1.05
C SER A 391 -12.73 -18.10 -0.29
N LEU A 392 -13.73 -18.93 -0.58
CA LEU A 392 -14.49 -18.85 -1.84
C LEU A 392 -15.27 -17.53 -1.97
N PRO A 393 -16.08 -17.09 -0.98
CA PRO A 393 -16.71 -15.76 -1.03
C PRO A 393 -15.71 -14.61 -1.21
N VAL A 394 -14.59 -14.64 -0.48
CA VAL A 394 -13.53 -13.62 -0.61
C VAL A 394 -12.90 -13.65 -2.00
N ALA A 395 -12.64 -14.82 -2.57
CA ALA A 395 -12.10 -14.96 -3.92
C ALA A 395 -13.04 -14.37 -4.98
N ILE A 396 -14.34 -14.61 -4.86
CA ILE A 396 -15.37 -14.04 -5.75
C ILE A 396 -15.40 -12.51 -5.62
N GLU A 397 -15.38 -12.00 -4.39
CA GLU A 397 -15.34 -10.55 -4.13
C GLU A 397 -14.10 -9.90 -4.76
N LYS A 398 -12.91 -10.47 -4.49
CA LYS A 398 -11.64 -9.95 -5.01
C LYS A 398 -11.60 -9.98 -6.54
N LEU A 399 -12.15 -11.03 -7.18
CA LEU A 399 -12.27 -11.08 -8.64
C LEU A 399 -13.12 -9.94 -9.22
N VAL A 400 -14.27 -9.66 -8.61
CA VAL A 400 -15.15 -8.57 -9.06
C VAL A 400 -14.44 -7.22 -8.93
N VAL A 401 -13.76 -7.00 -7.79
CA VAL A 401 -13.01 -5.77 -7.52
C VAL A 401 -11.84 -5.59 -8.50
N ILE A 402 -11.07 -6.64 -8.75
CA ILE A 402 -9.94 -6.60 -9.68
C ILE A 402 -10.42 -6.42 -11.12
N ARG A 403 -11.54 -7.04 -11.51
CA ARG A 403 -12.13 -6.81 -12.84
C ARG A 403 -12.49 -5.34 -13.07
N GLN A 404 -12.99 -4.65 -12.05
CA GLN A 404 -13.29 -3.21 -12.15
C GLN A 404 -12.01 -2.37 -12.22
N ALA A 405 -11.03 -2.65 -11.36
CA ALA A 405 -9.71 -2.00 -11.39
C ALA A 405 -9.04 -2.17 -12.76
N TRP A 406 -9.11 -3.39 -13.31
CA TRP A 406 -8.58 -3.71 -14.63
C TRP A 406 -9.21 -2.86 -15.74
N LYS A 407 -10.55 -2.74 -15.74
CA LYS A 407 -11.26 -1.90 -16.72
C LYS A 407 -10.82 -0.43 -16.65
N ARG A 408 -10.60 0.09 -15.44
CA ARG A 408 -10.12 1.48 -15.24
C ARG A 408 -8.69 1.67 -15.72
N ILE A 409 -7.80 0.73 -15.40
CA ILE A 409 -6.41 0.74 -15.88
C ILE A 409 -6.36 0.65 -17.40
N ALA A 410 -7.11 -0.28 -18.00
CA ALA A 410 -7.17 -0.40 -19.45
C ALA A 410 -7.70 0.87 -20.12
N LYS A 411 -8.77 1.48 -19.57
CA LYS A 411 -9.29 2.77 -20.05
C LYS A 411 -8.25 3.89 -19.95
N PHE A 412 -7.44 3.91 -18.90
CA PHE A 412 -6.37 4.89 -18.73
C PHE A 412 -5.21 4.67 -19.71
N LEU A 413 -4.85 3.42 -19.99
CA LEU A 413 -3.79 3.06 -20.96
C LEU A 413 -4.23 3.23 -22.42
N GLN A 414 -5.53 3.36 -22.67
CA GLN A 414 -6.12 3.69 -23.97
C GLN A 414 -6.13 5.19 -24.26
N LEU A 415 -5.70 6.03 -23.29
CA LEU A 415 -5.62 7.47 -23.55
C LEU A 415 -4.56 7.73 -24.62
N ASN A 416 -4.92 8.56 -25.59
CA ASN A 416 -4.07 8.81 -26.74
C ASN A 416 -2.70 9.34 -26.26
N PRO A 417 -1.60 8.64 -26.62
CA PRO A 417 -0.28 9.21 -26.41
C PRO A 417 -0.17 10.50 -27.22
N LYS A 418 0.71 11.41 -26.77
CA LYS A 418 1.13 12.55 -27.56
C LYS A 418 1.65 12.00 -28.90
N GLU A 419 1.02 12.40 -30.01
CA GLU A 419 1.61 12.14 -31.32
C GLU A 419 2.98 12.81 -31.31
N GLU A 420 4.05 12.04 -31.51
CA GLU A 420 5.34 12.64 -31.82
C GLU A 420 5.10 13.51 -33.03
N GLN A 421 5.20 14.83 -32.85
CA GLN A 421 5.16 15.77 -33.96
C GLN A 421 6.17 15.22 -34.95
N LYS A 422 5.69 14.87 -36.15
CA LYS A 422 6.57 14.60 -37.29
C LYS A 422 7.35 15.88 -37.48
N LEU A 423 8.52 15.96 -36.84
CA LEU A 423 9.59 16.84 -37.27
C LEU A 423 9.81 16.39 -38.70
N LEU A 424 9.24 17.14 -39.65
CA LEU A 424 9.65 17.03 -41.04
C LEU A 424 11.17 17.16 -40.97
N ASP A 425 11.88 16.11 -41.40
CA ASP A 425 13.31 16.14 -41.66
C ASP A 425 13.54 17.33 -42.60
N THR A 426 13.73 18.49 -42.01
CA THR A 426 14.08 19.71 -42.69
C THR A 426 15.58 19.64 -42.74
N ASP A 427 16.10 19.63 -43.97
CA ASP A 427 17.52 19.62 -44.29
C ASP A 427 18.35 20.36 -43.23
N ASP A 428 19.55 19.84 -42.92
CA ASP A 428 20.58 20.33 -41.96
C ASP A 428 20.98 21.84 -42.09
N THR A 429 20.24 22.61 -42.89
CA THR A 429 20.41 24.03 -43.22
C THR A 429 19.69 25.01 -42.28
N GLN A 430 18.75 24.58 -41.42
CA GLN A 430 18.11 25.49 -40.45
C GLN A 430 18.94 25.65 -39.15
N SER A 431 19.21 26.89 -38.77
CA SER A 431 19.92 27.24 -37.54
C SER A 431 19.14 26.81 -36.29
N LYS A 432 19.83 26.12 -35.37
CA LYS A 432 19.30 25.75 -34.05
C LYS A 432 18.79 26.99 -33.31
N GLY A 433 17.62 26.90 -32.71
CA GLY A 433 16.96 27.98 -31.96
C GLY A 433 15.92 28.78 -32.74
N THR A 434 15.59 28.37 -33.96
CA THR A 434 14.56 28.99 -34.81
C THR A 434 13.18 28.37 -34.56
N ILE A 435 12.14 29.21 -34.42
CA ILE A 435 10.72 28.82 -34.29
C ILE A 435 9.94 29.50 -35.41
N THR A 436 9.23 28.72 -36.23
CA THR A 436 8.29 29.25 -37.23
C THR A 436 6.90 28.64 -37.11
N LEU A 437 5.90 29.51 -37.14
CA LEU A 437 4.47 29.20 -37.11
C LEU A 437 3.84 29.88 -38.32
N HIS A 438 3.16 29.10 -39.16
CA HIS A 438 2.49 29.58 -40.38
C HIS A 438 1.02 29.18 -40.35
N ASP A 439 0.14 30.18 -40.25
CA ASP A 439 -1.32 30.06 -40.13
C ASP A 439 -1.76 28.99 -39.09
N ALA A 440 -0.96 28.83 -38.04
CA ALA A 440 -1.12 27.74 -37.09
C ALA A 440 -2.25 28.03 -36.10
N SER A 441 -3.15 27.06 -35.94
CA SER A 441 -4.28 27.16 -35.01
C SER A 441 -4.26 26.03 -33.99
N PHE A 442 -4.52 26.35 -32.71
CA PHE A 442 -4.37 25.40 -31.60
C PHE A 442 -5.60 25.35 -30.69
N SER A 443 -5.88 24.17 -30.16
CA SER A 443 -6.97 23.91 -29.22
C SER A 443 -6.52 23.05 -28.04
N TRP A 444 -7.15 23.27 -26.88
CA TRP A 444 -7.04 22.38 -25.73
C TRP A 444 -7.96 21.16 -25.85
N ASP A 445 -9.10 21.29 -26.53
CA ASP A 445 -10.15 20.27 -26.51
C ASP A 445 -10.35 19.61 -27.88
N GLY A 446 -9.60 20.06 -28.90
CA GLY A 446 -9.75 19.63 -30.29
C GLY A 446 -10.89 20.31 -31.05
N HIS A 447 -11.77 21.05 -30.36
CA HIS A 447 -12.93 21.71 -30.96
C HIS A 447 -12.84 23.24 -30.91
N ASN A 448 -12.62 23.80 -29.71
CA ASN A 448 -12.59 25.25 -29.53
C ASN A 448 -11.18 25.79 -29.77
N CYS A 449 -11.03 26.57 -30.84
CA CYS A 449 -9.77 27.22 -31.17
C CYS A 449 -9.43 28.28 -30.11
N CYS A 450 -8.35 28.06 -29.35
CA CYS A 450 -7.87 29.01 -28.33
C CYS A 450 -6.88 30.01 -28.92
N LEU A 451 -6.12 29.59 -29.94
CA LEU A 451 -5.15 30.40 -30.66
C LEU A 451 -5.42 30.21 -32.15
N SER A 452 -5.75 31.28 -32.87
CA SER A 452 -6.18 31.21 -34.26
C SER A 452 -5.22 31.94 -35.19
N LEU A 453 -4.81 31.30 -36.29
CA LEU A 453 -4.05 31.90 -37.40
C LEU A 453 -2.75 32.59 -36.93
N LEU A 454 -1.92 31.86 -36.19
CA LEU A 454 -0.65 32.38 -35.69
C LEU A 454 0.43 32.37 -36.79
N ASN A 455 0.99 33.55 -37.06
CA ASN A 455 2.11 33.75 -37.97
C ASN A 455 3.30 34.36 -37.21
N ILE A 456 4.31 33.54 -36.90
CA ILE A 456 5.48 33.95 -36.10
C ILE A 456 6.74 33.37 -36.70
N ARG A 457 7.79 34.18 -36.75
CA ARG A 457 9.17 33.73 -37.01
C ARG A 457 10.09 34.34 -35.95
N ILE A 458 10.79 33.48 -35.22
CA ILE A 458 11.73 33.85 -34.17
C ILE A 458 13.12 33.39 -34.61
N GLU A 459 14.03 34.36 -34.79
CA GLU A 459 15.42 34.11 -35.17
C GLU A 459 16.25 33.66 -33.95
N PRO A 460 17.31 32.86 -34.15
CA PRO A 460 18.13 32.35 -33.06
C PRO A 460 18.85 33.48 -32.30
N GLY A 461 18.91 33.36 -30.97
CA GLY A 461 19.54 34.37 -30.10
C GLY A 461 18.70 35.63 -29.86
N SER A 462 17.48 35.69 -30.39
CA SER A 462 16.57 36.82 -30.19
C SER A 462 15.92 36.83 -28.80
N PHE A 463 15.60 38.03 -28.33
CA PHE A 463 14.82 38.26 -27.11
C PHE A 463 13.43 38.76 -27.48
N VAL A 464 12.42 37.95 -27.19
CA VAL A 464 11.02 38.22 -27.55
C VAL A 464 10.18 38.38 -26.29
N GLY A 465 9.44 39.49 -26.22
CA GLY A 465 8.47 39.74 -25.15
C GLY A 465 7.05 39.35 -25.58
N VAL A 466 6.26 38.77 -24.68
CA VAL A 466 4.84 38.42 -24.94
C VAL A 466 3.94 39.15 -23.94
N VAL A 467 2.98 39.93 -24.44
CA VAL A 467 2.04 40.73 -23.64
C VAL A 467 0.59 40.54 -24.07
N GLY A 468 -0.33 40.86 -23.15
CA GLY A 468 -1.76 40.81 -23.41
C GLY A 468 -2.57 40.77 -22.11
N PRO A 469 -3.88 41.03 -22.16
CA PRO A 469 -4.77 40.97 -20.99
C PRO A 469 -4.82 39.56 -20.37
N VAL A 470 -5.27 39.44 -19.12
CA VAL A 470 -5.44 38.14 -18.46
C VAL A 470 -6.43 37.29 -19.28
N GLY A 471 -6.11 36.01 -19.50
CA GLY A 471 -6.93 35.13 -20.32
C GLY A 471 -6.73 35.27 -21.85
N SER A 472 -5.80 36.10 -22.32
CA SER A 472 -5.58 36.29 -23.77
C SER A 472 -4.88 35.12 -24.49
N GLY A 473 -4.48 34.07 -23.78
CA GLY A 473 -3.81 32.90 -24.36
C GLY A 473 -2.27 32.90 -24.28
N LYS A 474 -1.65 33.75 -23.45
CA LYS A 474 -0.17 33.84 -23.31
C LYS A 474 0.49 32.51 -22.93
N SER A 475 0.08 31.89 -21.81
CA SER A 475 0.61 30.58 -21.40
C SER A 475 0.17 29.45 -22.35
N SER A 476 -0.97 29.61 -23.04
CA SER A 476 -1.38 28.71 -24.12
C SER A 476 -0.40 28.77 -25.29
N LEU A 477 0.14 29.94 -25.66
CA LEU A 477 1.15 30.05 -26.71
C LEU A 477 2.40 29.23 -26.37
N PHE A 478 2.90 29.32 -25.13
CA PHE A 478 4.05 28.50 -24.71
C PHE A 478 3.71 27.02 -24.69
N SER A 479 2.50 26.66 -24.28
CA SER A 479 2.02 25.27 -24.33
C SER A 479 1.94 24.75 -25.77
N ALA A 480 1.53 25.57 -26.73
CA ALA A 480 1.54 25.23 -28.16
C ALA A 480 2.97 25.03 -28.67
N ILE A 481 3.91 25.92 -28.31
CA ILE A 481 5.34 25.79 -28.69
C ILE A 481 5.97 24.51 -28.13
N LEU A 482 5.59 24.09 -26.92
CA LEU A 482 6.03 22.83 -26.30
C LEU A 482 5.32 21.58 -26.88
N GLY A 483 4.34 21.77 -27.77
CA GLY A 483 3.51 20.70 -28.32
C GLY A 483 2.53 20.09 -27.30
N GLU A 484 2.16 20.83 -26.25
CA GLU A 484 1.18 20.38 -25.24
C GLU A 484 -0.27 20.71 -25.62
N MET A 485 -0.48 21.41 -26.74
CA MET A 485 -1.79 21.68 -27.33
C MET A 485 -1.96 20.94 -28.65
N ILE A 486 -3.21 20.63 -29.01
CA ILE A 486 -3.53 19.99 -30.29
C ILE A 486 -3.50 21.06 -31.38
N GLN A 487 -2.74 20.82 -32.45
CA GLN A 487 -2.74 21.64 -33.65
C GLN A 487 -3.93 21.23 -34.53
N LEU A 488 -4.77 22.20 -34.92
CA LEU A 488 -5.92 21.98 -35.80
C LEU A 488 -5.54 22.25 -37.26
N ASP A 489 -4.97 23.43 -37.51
CA ASP A 489 -4.62 23.92 -38.85
C ASP A 489 -3.22 24.54 -38.89
N GLY A 490 -2.68 24.73 -40.09
CA GLY A 490 -1.40 25.40 -40.35
C GLY A 490 -0.16 24.51 -40.20
N GLN A 491 1.03 25.13 -40.16
CA GLN A 491 2.31 24.45 -39.99
C GLN A 491 3.10 25.07 -38.82
N MET A 492 3.72 24.21 -38.02
CA MET A 492 4.61 24.59 -36.93
C MET A 492 5.94 23.87 -37.13
N ASN A 493 7.00 24.62 -37.41
CA ASN A 493 8.35 24.10 -37.48
C ASN A 493 9.16 24.66 -36.33
N VAL A 494 9.63 23.75 -35.48
CA VAL A 494 10.63 24.04 -34.47
C VAL A 494 11.88 23.27 -34.87
N SER A 495 12.99 23.99 -35.08
CA SER A 495 14.31 23.38 -35.27
C SER A 495 14.60 22.37 -34.15
N ASN A 496 15.39 21.32 -34.40
CA ASN A 496 15.73 20.27 -33.42
C ASN A 496 16.61 20.81 -32.27
N SER A 497 15.98 21.61 -31.42
CA SER A 497 16.57 22.45 -30.37
C SER A 497 16.13 21.95 -29.00
N SER A 498 16.97 22.18 -28.00
CA SER A 498 16.64 21.91 -26.61
C SER A 498 15.78 23.04 -26.02
N PHE A 499 14.80 22.68 -25.19
CA PHE A 499 13.90 23.62 -24.53
C PHE A 499 14.13 23.67 -23.01
N SER A 500 14.03 24.88 -22.45
CA SER A 500 13.93 25.11 -21.02
C SER A 500 12.65 25.88 -20.72
N TYR A 501 11.85 25.39 -19.77
CA TYR A 501 10.56 25.99 -19.42
C TYR A 501 10.50 26.35 -17.94
N ALA A 502 10.32 27.64 -17.64
CA ALA A 502 9.98 28.15 -16.32
C ALA A 502 8.48 28.47 -16.29
N ALA A 503 7.69 27.58 -15.69
CA ALA A 503 6.24 27.68 -15.63
C ALA A 503 5.76 28.77 -14.65
N GLN A 504 4.60 29.36 -14.94
CA GLN A 504 3.94 30.36 -14.09
C GLN A 504 3.67 29.84 -12.67
N SER A 505 3.24 28.57 -12.55
CA SER A 505 3.17 27.88 -11.27
C SER A 505 4.45 27.06 -11.08
N PRO A 506 5.37 27.46 -10.17
CA PRO A 506 6.66 26.78 -10.04
C PRO A 506 6.50 25.33 -9.61
N TRP A 507 7.08 24.41 -10.39
CA TRP A 507 7.08 22.99 -10.08
C TRP A 507 8.35 22.58 -9.33
N ILE A 508 8.20 21.89 -8.20
CA ILE A 508 9.31 21.44 -7.33
C ILE A 508 9.02 20.01 -6.89
N PHE A 509 10.03 19.14 -7.03
CA PHE A 509 9.95 17.75 -6.59
C PHE A 509 10.54 17.58 -5.19
N ALA A 510 10.15 16.52 -4.50
CA ALA A 510 10.58 16.23 -3.13
C ALA A 510 12.00 15.67 -3.14
N ASP A 511 12.98 16.54 -3.05
CA ASP A 511 14.41 16.21 -2.98
C ASP A 511 15.17 17.44 -2.43
N THR A 512 16.48 17.37 -2.36
CA THR A 512 17.35 18.49 -2.01
C THR A 512 17.14 19.68 -2.97
N LEU A 513 17.43 20.89 -2.49
CA LEU A 513 17.45 22.10 -3.33
C LEU A 513 18.42 21.94 -4.51
N ARG A 514 19.59 21.36 -4.23
CA ARG A 514 20.60 21.06 -5.24
C ARG A 514 20.05 20.12 -6.32
N ALA A 515 19.47 18.99 -5.94
CA ALA A 515 18.85 18.07 -6.90
C ALA A 515 17.75 18.76 -7.71
N ASN A 516 16.94 19.62 -7.08
CA ASN A 516 15.93 20.41 -7.77
C ASN A 516 16.46 21.34 -8.87
N ILE A 517 17.64 21.92 -8.69
CA ILE A 517 18.24 22.83 -9.68
C ILE A 517 18.99 22.05 -10.77
N ILE A 518 19.76 21.02 -10.38
CA ILE A 518 20.55 20.20 -11.29
C ILE A 518 19.65 19.31 -12.17
N PHE A 519 18.60 18.79 -11.55
CA PHE A 519 17.67 17.81 -12.10
C PHE A 519 18.37 16.52 -12.55
N THR A 520 18.64 16.33 -13.85
CA THR A 520 19.31 15.13 -14.38
C THR A 520 20.67 15.43 -15.01
N LYS A 521 21.13 16.68 -15.00
CA LYS A 521 22.43 17.07 -15.55
C LYS A 521 23.57 16.71 -14.58
N PRO A 522 24.81 16.55 -15.06
CA PRO A 522 25.96 16.38 -14.16
C PRO A 522 26.17 17.64 -13.30
N PHE A 523 26.73 17.46 -12.11
CA PHE A 523 27.05 18.58 -11.21
C PHE A 523 28.33 19.30 -11.66
N ASP A 524 28.20 20.58 -11.99
CA ASP A 524 29.29 21.52 -12.23
C ASP A 524 29.20 22.65 -11.20
N GLU A 525 30.14 22.65 -10.26
CA GLU A 525 30.20 23.62 -9.16
C GLU A 525 30.27 25.07 -9.66
N ARG A 526 31.01 25.34 -10.76
CA ARG A 526 31.19 26.72 -11.25
C ARG A 526 29.91 27.24 -11.88
N HIS A 527 29.31 26.44 -12.75
CA HIS A 527 28.02 26.76 -13.37
C HIS A 527 26.91 26.88 -12.33
N TYR A 528 26.86 25.94 -11.37
CA TYR A 528 25.88 25.94 -10.29
C TYR A 528 25.92 27.22 -9.45
N ARG A 529 27.12 27.66 -9.02
CA ARG A 529 27.29 28.92 -8.28
C ARG A 529 26.93 30.14 -9.12
N ALA A 530 27.30 30.16 -10.40
CA ALA A 530 26.93 31.26 -11.30
C ALA A 530 25.41 31.39 -11.43
N VAL A 531 24.69 30.27 -11.56
CA VAL A 531 23.23 30.22 -11.64
C VAL A 531 22.58 30.67 -10.31
N LEU A 532 23.07 30.21 -9.17
CA LEU A 532 22.57 30.64 -7.86
C LEU A 532 22.71 32.16 -7.64
N HIS A 533 23.86 32.71 -8.01
CA HIS A 533 24.13 34.14 -7.92
C HIS A 533 23.31 34.99 -8.90
N ALA A 534 23.05 34.47 -10.10
CA ALA A 534 22.18 35.13 -11.06
C ALA A 534 20.71 35.15 -10.61
N CYS A 535 20.23 34.06 -9.99
CA CYS A 535 18.88 33.95 -9.42
C CYS A 535 18.72 34.61 -8.04
N CYS A 536 19.78 35.21 -7.48
CA CYS A 536 19.80 35.79 -6.14
C CYS A 536 19.38 34.80 -5.03
N LEU A 537 19.69 33.51 -5.18
CA LEU A 537 19.39 32.48 -4.18
C LEU A 537 20.46 32.39 -3.08
N ASP A 538 21.62 33.03 -3.27
CA ASP A 538 22.72 33.01 -2.30
C ASP A 538 22.28 33.55 -0.93
N ILE A 539 21.45 34.61 -0.91
CA ILE A 539 20.97 35.24 0.32
C ILE A 539 20.09 34.24 1.09
N ASP A 540 19.16 33.57 0.41
CA ASP A 540 18.30 32.55 1.04
C ASP A 540 19.13 31.37 1.57
N LEU A 541 20.18 30.97 0.85
CA LEU A 541 21.08 29.90 1.25
C LEU A 541 21.93 30.26 2.47
N THR A 542 22.42 31.50 2.57
CA THR A 542 23.19 31.94 3.75
C THR A 542 22.39 31.87 5.04
N ILE A 543 21.07 32.11 4.98
CA ILE A 543 20.15 32.01 6.12
C ILE A 543 20.00 30.56 6.59
N LEU A 544 20.05 29.60 5.67
CA LEU A 544 19.86 28.17 5.94
C LEU A 544 21.15 27.47 6.45
N GLY A 545 22.30 28.14 6.43
CA GLY A 545 23.57 27.67 7.00
C GLY A 545 24.48 26.86 6.05
N PRO A 546 25.59 26.29 6.55
CA PRO A 546 26.69 25.76 5.73
C PRO A 546 26.40 24.48 4.91
N LYS A 547 25.19 23.92 4.98
CA LYS A 547 24.70 22.81 4.14
C LYS A 547 23.31 23.09 3.55
N ALA A 548 23.01 24.37 3.34
CA ALA A 548 21.70 24.85 2.92
C ALA A 548 21.20 24.26 1.59
N ASP A 549 22.09 23.98 0.65
CA ASP A 549 21.75 23.45 -0.67
C ASP A 549 21.39 21.95 -0.66
N LEU A 550 21.88 21.20 0.33
CA LEU A 550 21.49 19.81 0.60
C LEU A 550 20.23 19.71 1.48
N THR A 551 19.57 20.83 1.77
CA THR A 551 18.33 20.83 2.55
C THR A 551 17.22 20.14 1.76
N MET A 552 16.57 19.16 2.39
CA MET A 552 15.42 18.46 1.82
C MET A 552 14.22 19.41 1.67
N ILE A 553 13.73 19.54 0.44
CA ILE A 553 12.51 20.26 0.13
C ILE A 553 11.34 19.29 0.17
N GLY A 554 10.30 19.61 0.94
CA GLY A 554 9.07 18.81 0.99
C GLY A 554 8.28 18.86 -0.32
N GLU A 555 7.32 17.96 -0.48
CA GLU A 555 6.45 17.89 -1.67
C GLU A 555 5.83 19.25 -2.03
N ASN A 556 5.84 19.62 -3.32
CA ASN A 556 5.39 20.94 -3.81
C ASN A 556 6.10 22.15 -3.15
N GLY A 557 7.25 21.93 -2.51
CA GLY A 557 8.01 22.97 -1.85
C GLY A 557 7.29 23.63 -0.68
N VAL A 558 6.56 22.90 0.16
CA VAL A 558 5.87 23.49 1.35
C VAL A 558 6.82 24.33 2.23
N ASN A 559 8.12 24.01 2.21
CA ASN A 559 9.14 24.72 2.99
C ASN A 559 9.61 26.05 2.36
N LEU A 560 9.18 26.40 1.15
CA LEU A 560 9.65 27.57 0.40
C LEU A 560 8.53 28.58 0.17
N SER A 561 8.86 29.87 0.23
CA SER A 561 7.95 30.96 -0.15
C SER A 561 7.68 30.97 -1.66
N GLY A 562 6.59 31.60 -2.12
CA GLY A 562 6.25 31.68 -3.55
C GLY A 562 7.40 32.22 -4.41
N GLY A 563 8.03 33.32 -3.98
CA GLY A 563 9.19 33.91 -4.66
C GLY A 563 10.44 33.04 -4.63
N GLN A 564 10.68 32.26 -3.56
CA GLN A 564 11.77 31.27 -3.54
C GLN A 564 11.51 30.15 -4.54
N LYS A 565 10.27 29.63 -4.63
CA LYS A 565 9.92 28.58 -5.59
C LYS A 565 10.13 29.03 -7.03
N ALA A 566 9.71 30.25 -7.36
CA ALA A 566 9.91 30.84 -8.68
C ALA A 566 11.40 30.91 -9.04
N ARG A 567 12.24 31.38 -8.11
CA ARG A 567 13.70 31.47 -8.32
C ARG A 567 14.38 30.11 -8.45
N VAL A 568 13.94 29.09 -7.72
CA VAL A 568 14.44 27.71 -7.88
C VAL A 568 14.07 27.14 -9.24
N CYS A 569 12.84 27.36 -9.70
CA CYS A 569 12.39 26.94 -11.03
C CYS A 569 13.19 27.64 -12.15
N LEU A 570 13.44 28.95 -11.99
CA LEU A 570 14.28 29.72 -12.90
C LEU A 570 15.73 29.22 -12.90
N ALA A 571 16.29 28.93 -11.72
CA ALA A 571 17.63 28.35 -11.59
C ALA A 571 17.73 26.98 -12.29
N ARG A 572 16.71 26.13 -12.17
CA ARG A 572 16.63 24.85 -12.91
C ARG A 572 16.68 25.07 -14.42
N ALA A 573 15.88 26.01 -14.94
CA ALA A 573 15.87 26.33 -16.36
C ALA A 573 17.26 26.79 -16.83
N LEU A 574 17.92 27.68 -16.09
CA LEU A 574 19.26 28.17 -16.43
C LEU A 574 20.34 27.08 -16.38
N TYR A 575 20.26 26.19 -15.39
CA TYR A 575 21.26 25.14 -15.23
C TYR A 575 21.22 24.12 -16.37
N ALA A 576 20.04 23.85 -16.94
CA ALA A 576 19.86 22.89 -18.02
C ALA A 576 20.58 23.28 -19.34
N ASP A 577 20.95 24.55 -19.50
CA ASP A 577 21.63 25.14 -20.67
C ASP A 577 20.99 24.76 -22.02
N SER A 578 19.74 25.15 -22.22
CA SER A 578 19.00 24.89 -23.45
C SER A 578 19.24 25.93 -24.55
N ASP A 579 18.75 25.68 -25.76
CA ASP A 579 18.82 26.63 -26.89
C ASP A 579 17.69 27.66 -26.83
N ILE A 580 16.50 27.22 -26.42
CA ILE A 580 15.28 28.03 -26.33
C ILE A 580 14.78 28.08 -24.88
N TYR A 581 14.57 29.28 -24.35
CA TYR A 581 14.03 29.52 -23.02
C TYR A 581 12.62 30.11 -23.09
N LEU A 582 11.67 29.42 -22.48
CA LEU A 582 10.28 29.87 -22.31
C LEU A 582 10.07 30.26 -20.84
N LEU A 583 9.92 31.56 -20.58
CA LEU A 583 9.82 32.13 -19.24
C LEU A 583 8.42 32.70 -18.99
N ASP A 584 7.57 31.93 -18.31
CA ASP A 584 6.16 32.28 -18.08
C ASP A 584 5.99 33.04 -16.77
N ASP A 585 6.21 34.36 -16.82
CA ASP A 585 6.10 35.30 -15.71
C ASP A 585 6.87 34.94 -14.42
N PRO A 586 8.19 34.62 -14.50
CA PRO A 586 8.98 34.16 -13.37
C PRO A 586 9.25 35.23 -12.29
N LEU A 587 8.90 36.50 -12.55
CA LEU A 587 9.22 37.65 -11.68
C LEU A 587 8.04 38.09 -10.79
N SER A 588 6.82 37.58 -11.02
CA SER A 588 5.59 38.05 -10.38
C SER A 588 5.53 37.89 -8.86
N ALA A 589 6.15 36.84 -8.32
CA ALA A 589 6.14 36.53 -6.89
C ALA A 589 7.35 37.09 -6.13
N VAL A 590 8.14 37.97 -6.75
CA VAL A 590 9.44 38.43 -6.26
C VAL A 590 9.43 39.96 -6.12
N ASP A 591 10.06 40.48 -5.06
CA ASP A 591 10.15 41.92 -4.82
C ASP A 591 10.83 42.65 -5.98
N ARG A 592 10.41 43.89 -6.27
CA ARG A 592 10.88 44.67 -7.43
C ARG A 592 12.41 44.81 -7.49
N THR A 593 13.09 44.95 -6.35
CA THR A 593 14.55 45.06 -6.27
C THR A 593 15.25 43.76 -6.67
N VAL A 594 14.72 42.62 -6.22
CA VAL A 594 15.25 41.29 -6.56
C VAL A 594 14.90 40.94 -8.00
N ALA A 595 13.69 41.27 -8.48
CA ALA A 595 13.26 41.09 -9.85
C ALA A 595 14.18 41.82 -10.84
N LYS A 596 14.55 43.08 -10.54
CA LYS A 596 15.51 43.85 -11.36
C LYS A 596 16.89 43.19 -11.41
N ARG A 597 17.41 42.69 -10.27
CA ARG A 597 18.70 41.97 -10.24
C ARG A 597 18.67 40.68 -11.06
N ILE A 598 17.58 39.92 -10.96
CA ILE A 598 17.38 38.70 -11.75
C ILE A 598 17.32 39.06 -13.24
N TYR A 599 16.57 40.09 -13.61
CA TYR A 599 16.53 40.55 -14.98
C TYR A 599 17.93 40.91 -15.51
N ASP A 600 18.66 41.77 -14.81
CA ASP A 600 19.98 42.24 -15.25
C ASP A 600 21.03 41.11 -15.36
N ARG A 601 21.01 40.15 -14.43
CA ARG A 601 22.01 39.07 -14.33
C ARG A 601 21.65 37.82 -15.13
N CYS A 602 20.38 37.57 -15.39
CA CYS A 602 19.90 36.34 -16.02
C CYS A 602 19.25 36.60 -17.38
N ILE A 603 18.17 37.38 -17.43
CA ILE A 603 17.24 37.45 -18.60
C ILE A 603 17.65 38.52 -19.61
N GLY A 604 18.12 39.67 -19.13
CA GLY A 604 18.43 40.85 -19.93
C GLY A 604 19.63 40.66 -20.87
N PRO A 605 19.95 41.65 -21.71
CA PRO A 605 21.02 41.58 -22.71
C PRO A 605 22.42 41.42 -22.10
N LYS A 606 22.61 41.76 -20.82
CA LYS A 606 23.86 41.58 -20.08
C LYS A 606 23.89 40.28 -19.25
N GLY A 607 22.80 39.53 -19.24
CA GLY A 607 22.65 38.34 -18.40
C GLY A 607 23.25 37.07 -19.00
N LEU A 608 23.14 35.98 -18.24
CA LEU A 608 23.58 34.63 -18.66
C LEU A 608 22.91 34.17 -19.97
N LEU A 609 21.68 34.58 -20.25
CA LEU A 609 20.91 34.17 -21.43
C LEU A 609 21.16 35.00 -22.69
N LYS A 610 22.16 35.90 -22.71
CA LYS A 610 22.35 36.89 -23.78
C LYS A 610 22.39 36.32 -25.20
N ASN A 611 23.01 35.15 -25.38
CA ASN A 611 23.24 34.50 -26.68
C ASN A 611 22.18 33.43 -27.02
N LYS A 612 21.17 33.23 -26.16
CA LYS A 612 20.16 32.18 -26.30
C LYS A 612 18.83 32.78 -26.75
N THR A 613 18.02 32.02 -27.49
CA THR A 613 16.67 32.42 -27.85
C THR A 613 15.81 32.42 -26.59
N ARG A 614 15.20 33.56 -26.25
CA ARG A 614 14.46 33.72 -24.99
C ARG A 614 13.13 34.43 -25.21
N LEU A 615 12.05 33.77 -24.78
CA LEU A 615 10.69 34.30 -24.80
C LEU A 615 10.26 34.57 -23.36
N LEU A 616 9.88 35.81 -23.06
CA LEU A 616 9.44 36.24 -21.74
C LEU A 616 7.98 36.71 -21.78
N ILE A 617 7.12 36.04 -21.02
CA ILE A 617 5.83 36.59 -20.62
C ILE A 617 6.07 37.37 -19.32
N THR A 618 5.63 38.63 -19.26
CA THR A 618 5.63 39.39 -18.00
C THR A 618 4.57 40.47 -18.01
N HIS A 619 4.05 40.79 -16.83
CA HIS A 619 3.19 41.95 -16.62
C HIS A 619 3.98 43.27 -16.46
N HIS A 620 5.29 43.18 -16.20
CA HIS A 620 6.15 44.33 -15.97
C HIS A 620 6.67 44.91 -17.29
N ARG A 621 6.04 45.99 -17.77
CA ARG A 621 6.38 46.62 -19.07
C ARG A 621 7.81 47.15 -19.15
N GLU A 622 8.41 47.52 -18.01
CA GLU A 622 9.79 48.02 -17.92
C GLU A 622 10.82 47.08 -18.57
N TYR A 623 10.63 45.77 -18.45
CA TYR A 623 11.55 44.74 -18.95
C TYR A 623 11.41 44.44 -20.45
N LEU A 624 10.34 44.94 -21.09
CA LEU A 624 10.04 44.66 -22.50
C LEU A 624 10.68 45.66 -23.46
N THR A 625 11.13 46.81 -22.96
CA THR A 625 11.77 47.87 -23.74
C THR A 625 13.07 47.41 -24.43
N GLN A 626 13.73 46.39 -23.87
CA GLN A 626 14.97 45.82 -24.38
C GLN A 626 14.77 44.56 -25.24
N CYS A 627 13.52 44.20 -25.54
CA CYS A 627 13.22 43.07 -26.44
C CYS A 627 13.49 43.45 -27.90
N HIS A 628 13.93 42.49 -28.70
CA HIS A 628 14.07 42.66 -30.15
C HIS A 628 12.70 42.67 -30.85
N GLN A 629 11.73 41.93 -30.30
CA GLN A 629 10.38 41.80 -30.84
C GLN A 629 9.37 41.68 -29.69
N ILE A 630 8.20 42.30 -29.83
CA ILE A 630 7.10 42.19 -28.87
C ILE A 630 5.88 41.59 -29.57
N ILE A 631 5.36 40.53 -28.96
CA ILE A 631 4.16 39.82 -29.39
C ILE A 631 3.00 40.26 -28.51
N VAL A 632 1.97 40.86 -29.11
CA VAL A 632 0.73 41.24 -28.42
C VAL A 632 -0.34 40.20 -28.74
N LEU A 633 -0.81 39.51 -27.70
CA LEU A 633 -1.91 38.53 -27.77
C LEU A 633 -3.19 39.15 -27.25
N ASN A 634 -4.24 39.18 -28.08
CA ASN A 634 -5.57 39.61 -27.70
C ASN A 634 -6.62 38.59 -28.20
N GLN A 635 -7.42 38.06 -27.27
CA GLN A 635 -8.45 37.05 -27.56
C GLN A 635 -7.96 35.88 -28.47
N GLY A 636 -6.73 35.39 -28.27
CA GLY A 636 -6.18 34.29 -29.07
C GLY A 636 -5.64 34.66 -30.45
N GLN A 637 -5.71 35.94 -30.85
CA GLN A 637 -5.10 36.48 -32.06
C GLN A 637 -3.81 37.24 -31.73
N MET A 638 -2.86 37.19 -32.66
CA MET A 638 -1.54 37.76 -32.49
C MET A 638 -1.31 38.99 -33.36
N GLN A 639 -0.71 40.02 -32.78
CA GLN A 639 -0.11 41.15 -33.48
C GLN A 639 1.36 41.28 -33.10
N ILE A 640 2.24 41.36 -34.11
CA ILE A 640 3.67 41.60 -33.91
C ILE A 640 3.92 43.10 -33.92
N GLN A 641 4.57 43.60 -32.88
CA GLN A 641 5.05 44.97 -32.79
C GLN A 641 6.57 44.98 -32.69
N THR A 642 7.23 45.79 -33.53
CA THR A 642 8.60 46.21 -33.27
C THR A 642 8.61 47.16 -32.07
N PRO A 643 9.62 47.07 -31.17
CA PRO A 643 9.70 47.95 -30.01
C PRO A 643 9.73 49.41 -30.48
N ARG A 644 8.61 50.12 -30.34
CA ARG A 644 8.58 51.58 -30.50
C ARG A 644 9.11 52.19 -29.20
N ILE A 645 10.19 52.94 -29.32
CA ILE A 645 10.60 53.92 -28.32
C ILE A 645 9.66 55.11 -28.48
N ASP A 646 8.42 54.98 -28.01
CA ASP A 646 7.54 56.13 -27.79
C ASP A 646 7.23 56.16 -26.29
N LEU A 647 8.18 56.69 -25.53
CA LEU A 647 7.90 57.33 -24.26
C LEU A 647 7.20 58.65 -24.59
N ASN A 648 5.88 58.64 -24.72
CA ASN A 648 5.03 59.79 -24.39
C ASN A 648 3.57 59.38 -24.40
N GLU A 649 2.84 59.97 -23.44
CA GLU A 649 1.41 59.79 -23.15
C GLU A 649 1.02 58.60 -22.28
N GLN A 650 1.58 58.56 -21.06
CA GLN A 650 0.77 58.23 -19.86
C GLN A 650 1.41 58.61 -18.51
N ASP A 651 2.42 59.49 -18.49
CA ASP A 651 2.88 60.12 -17.24
C ASP A 651 1.93 61.25 -16.84
N LYS A 652 0.82 60.87 -16.21
CA LYS A 652 0.00 61.79 -15.39
C LYS A 652 -0.77 61.12 -14.26
N LYS A 653 -0.35 59.94 -13.77
CA LYS A 653 -1.02 59.27 -12.65
C LYS A 653 -0.14 58.62 -11.58
N ASP A 654 1.19 58.77 -11.62
CA ASP A 654 2.08 58.13 -10.65
C ASP A 654 2.87 59.15 -9.79
N GLU A 655 2.24 60.25 -9.38
CA GLU A 655 2.81 61.18 -8.37
C GLU A 655 2.18 61.05 -6.96
N GLU A 656 1.25 60.13 -6.72
CA GLU A 656 0.65 59.96 -5.39
C GLU A 656 1.18 58.76 -4.56
N ASP A 657 1.98 57.86 -5.14
CA ASP A 657 2.42 56.63 -4.42
C ASP A 657 3.85 56.70 -3.82
N GLN A 658 4.54 57.84 -3.92
CA GLN A 658 5.92 57.98 -3.38
C GLN A 658 6.02 58.41 -1.91
N GLN A 659 4.90 58.65 -1.20
CA GLN A 659 4.92 58.98 0.24
C GLN A 659 4.54 57.85 1.19
N ILE A 660 4.16 56.66 0.70
CA ILE A 660 3.80 55.52 1.57
C ILE A 660 4.99 54.56 1.81
N SER A 661 6.05 54.63 1.00
CA SER A 661 7.20 53.70 1.09
C SER A 661 8.23 54.04 2.19
N ALA A 662 8.16 55.22 2.80
CA ALA A 662 9.12 55.64 3.85
C ALA A 662 8.64 55.38 5.30
N ALA A 663 7.39 54.98 5.51
CA ALA A 663 6.83 54.69 6.85
C ALA A 663 6.68 53.19 7.16
N MET A 664 7.04 52.29 6.23
CA MET A 664 7.05 50.84 6.43
C MET A 664 8.45 50.26 6.71
N LEU A 665 9.42 51.11 7.01
CA LEU A 665 10.83 50.72 7.22
C LEU A 665 11.21 50.47 8.69
N ASP A 666 10.27 50.52 9.64
CA ASP A 666 10.58 50.36 11.07
C ASP A 666 9.74 49.31 11.83
N ILE A 667 9.02 48.42 11.11
CA ILE A 667 8.31 47.27 11.74
C ILE A 667 8.74 45.95 11.05
N GLY A 668 10.00 45.88 10.62
CA GLY A 668 10.60 44.74 9.91
C GLY A 668 11.58 43.91 10.73
N GLN A 669 11.73 44.16 12.03
CA GLN A 669 12.55 43.34 12.94
C GLN A 669 11.69 42.47 13.86
N PHE A 670 10.76 41.71 13.28
CA PHE A 670 10.36 40.46 13.92
C PHE A 670 11.25 39.36 13.36
N THR A 671 12.22 38.96 14.17
CA THR A 671 13.03 37.75 14.00
C THR A 671 12.10 36.56 13.81
N ALA A 672 11.79 36.21 12.57
CA ALA A 672 11.31 34.89 12.23
C ALA A 672 12.47 33.92 12.46
N SER A 673 12.55 33.39 13.68
CA SER A 673 13.32 32.19 13.96
C SER A 673 12.68 31.05 13.18
N SER A 674 13.03 30.93 11.91
CA SER A 674 12.61 29.87 10.99
C SER A 674 13.36 28.57 11.29
N GLN A 675 13.42 28.15 12.56
CA GLN A 675 13.42 26.72 12.83
C GLN A 675 12.05 26.23 12.39
N SER A 676 11.98 25.18 11.57
CA SER A 676 10.72 24.63 11.07
C SER A 676 9.71 24.50 12.22
N ILE A 677 8.72 25.41 12.27
CA ILE A 677 7.67 25.46 13.30
C ILE A 677 6.92 24.12 13.35
N ILE A 678 6.90 23.43 12.21
CA ILE A 678 6.42 22.06 12.05
C ILE A 678 7.39 21.11 12.76
N VAL A 679 7.03 20.70 13.97
CA VAL A 679 7.67 19.58 14.66
C VAL A 679 7.51 18.35 13.76
N LYS A 680 8.63 17.84 13.22
CA LYS A 680 8.69 16.51 12.60
C LYS A 680 8.23 15.51 13.65
N GLU A 681 7.33 14.61 13.27
CA GLU A 681 6.78 13.61 14.17
C GLU A 681 7.93 12.79 14.78
N THR A 682 8.20 13.00 16.07
CA THR A 682 9.12 12.14 16.81
C THR A 682 8.38 10.83 17.05
N SER A 683 8.70 9.83 16.25
CA SER A 683 8.25 8.45 16.41
C SER A 683 8.93 7.83 17.63
N ASN A 684 8.66 8.37 18.81
CA ASN A 684 9.17 7.81 20.06
C ASN A 684 8.59 6.41 20.21
N ALA A 685 9.49 5.43 20.04
CA ALA A 685 9.26 4.00 20.12
C ALA A 685 8.95 3.55 21.56
N GLN A 686 7.88 4.05 22.16
CA GLN A 686 7.41 3.52 23.44
C GLN A 686 6.48 2.33 23.22
N GLN A 687 6.78 1.25 23.95
CA GLN A 687 5.83 0.16 24.20
C GLN A 687 4.48 0.75 24.61
N ILE A 688 3.40 0.29 23.97
CA ILE A 688 2.04 0.72 24.27
C ILE A 688 1.79 0.47 25.76
N ARG A 689 1.43 1.52 26.51
CA ARG A 689 1.09 1.39 27.94
C ARG A 689 -0.14 0.50 28.09
N SER A 690 -0.06 -0.50 28.96
CA SER A 690 -1.19 -1.39 29.30
C SER A 690 -2.42 -0.63 29.77
N SER A 691 -2.23 0.56 30.37
CA SER A 691 -3.30 1.47 30.78
C SER A 691 -4.24 1.88 29.64
N LEU A 692 -3.76 1.92 28.39
CA LEU A 692 -4.57 2.28 27.23
C LEU A 692 -5.59 1.17 26.92
N TRP A 693 -5.17 -0.09 26.95
CA TRP A 693 -6.06 -1.25 26.75
C TRP A 693 -7.15 -1.30 27.82
N CYS A 694 -6.78 -1.07 29.09
CA CYS A 694 -7.76 -0.97 30.16
C CYS A 694 -8.77 0.17 29.92
N THR A 695 -8.34 1.31 29.37
CA THR A 695 -9.24 2.44 29.07
C THR A 695 -10.30 2.07 28.03
N LEU A 696 -9.95 1.26 27.03
CA LEU A 696 -10.87 0.79 25.99
C LEU A 696 -11.99 -0.08 26.57
N PHE A 697 -11.66 -1.00 27.49
CA PHE A 697 -12.64 -1.92 28.08
C PHE A 697 -13.33 -1.40 29.34
N THR A 698 -12.84 -0.33 29.98
CA THR A 698 -13.42 0.24 31.21
C THR A 698 -14.31 1.47 30.95
N ALA A 699 -14.84 1.60 29.74
CA ALA A 699 -15.77 2.67 29.42
C ALA A 699 -17.14 2.51 30.12
N PRO A 700 -17.84 3.62 30.38
CA PRO A 700 -19.24 3.59 30.85
C PRO A 700 -20.12 2.83 29.86
N PRO A 701 -21.21 2.17 30.31
CA PRO A 701 -21.78 2.23 31.66
C PRO A 701 -21.18 1.24 32.68
N LEU A 702 -20.68 0.09 32.25
CA LEU A 702 -20.31 -1.03 33.13
C LEU A 702 -18.90 -0.91 33.75
N LYS A 703 -18.05 -0.01 33.25
CA LYS A 703 -16.67 0.20 33.75
C LYS A 703 -15.90 -1.13 33.89
N THR A 704 -15.33 -1.42 35.06
CA THR A 704 -14.55 -2.64 35.34
C THR A 704 -15.38 -3.92 35.32
N LEU A 705 -16.68 -3.84 35.66
CA LEU A 705 -17.60 -4.97 35.57
C LEU A 705 -17.76 -5.42 34.12
N GLY A 706 -17.77 -4.48 33.17
CA GLY A 706 -17.83 -4.76 31.73
C GLY A 706 -16.65 -5.61 31.27
N LEU A 707 -15.42 -5.26 31.67
CA LEU A 707 -14.22 -6.05 31.38
C LEU A 707 -14.32 -7.47 31.97
N CYS A 708 -14.73 -7.61 33.23
CA CYS A 708 -14.88 -8.92 33.86
C CYS A 708 -15.92 -9.78 33.12
N LEU A 709 -17.07 -9.21 32.77
CA LEU A 709 -18.13 -9.89 32.03
C LEU A 709 -17.67 -10.28 30.61
N THR A 710 -16.90 -9.44 29.92
CA THR A 710 -16.35 -9.80 28.60
C THR A 710 -15.45 -11.03 28.70
N LEU A 711 -14.54 -11.08 29.69
CA LEU A 711 -13.65 -12.22 29.87
C LEU A 711 -14.42 -13.49 30.23
N ILE A 712 -15.40 -13.40 31.13
CA ILE A 712 -16.25 -14.52 31.52
C ILE A 712 -17.02 -15.06 30.32
N LEU A 713 -17.67 -14.21 29.52
CA LEU A 713 -18.44 -14.63 28.35
C LEU A 713 -17.55 -15.24 27.25
N LEU A 714 -16.34 -14.72 27.07
CA LEU A 714 -15.36 -15.27 26.12
C LEU A 714 -14.90 -16.67 26.54
N LEU A 715 -14.55 -16.85 27.82
CA LEU A 715 -14.13 -18.14 28.37
C LEU A 715 -15.29 -19.14 28.40
N PHE A 716 -16.47 -18.74 28.87
CA PHE A 716 -17.65 -19.58 28.89
C PHE A 716 -18.05 -20.04 27.49
N GLY A 717 -18.02 -19.13 26.50
CA GLY A 717 -18.29 -19.48 25.12
C GLY A 717 -17.29 -20.48 24.54
N GLN A 718 -16.00 -20.36 24.90
CA GLN A 718 -14.98 -21.33 24.49
C GLN A 718 -15.21 -22.70 25.14
N VAL A 719 -15.46 -22.73 26.46
CA VAL A 719 -15.76 -23.95 27.21
C VAL A 719 -17.00 -24.66 26.66
N LEU A 720 -18.04 -23.93 26.28
CA LEU A 720 -19.26 -24.52 25.71
C LEU A 720 -19.02 -25.10 24.31
N HIS A 721 -18.27 -24.38 23.47
CA HIS A 721 -17.91 -24.84 22.12
C HIS A 721 -17.10 -26.14 22.18
N ASP A 722 -16.04 -26.16 22.99
CA ASP A 722 -15.16 -27.31 23.18
C ASP A 722 -15.85 -28.44 23.95
N GLY A 723 -16.65 -28.08 24.95
CA GLY A 723 -17.44 -28.97 25.78
C GLY A 723 -18.48 -29.75 24.99
N THR A 724 -19.07 -29.15 23.94
CA THR A 724 -19.99 -29.87 23.04
C THR A 724 -19.28 -31.03 22.32
N ASN A 725 -18.04 -30.81 21.86
CA ASN A 725 -17.23 -31.85 21.23
C ASN A 725 -16.76 -32.90 22.25
N LEU A 726 -16.40 -32.48 23.46
CA LEU A 726 -16.00 -33.38 24.55
C LEU A 726 -17.16 -34.26 25.01
N TRP A 727 -18.36 -33.69 25.14
CA TRP A 727 -19.57 -34.43 25.52
C TRP A 727 -19.88 -35.52 24.50
N LEU A 728 -19.74 -35.22 23.20
CA LEU A 728 -19.89 -36.23 22.14
C LEU A 728 -18.88 -37.38 22.33
N ALA A 729 -17.61 -37.07 22.62
CA ALA A 729 -16.57 -38.07 22.86
C ALA A 729 -16.82 -38.93 24.12
N LEU A 730 -17.25 -38.32 25.22
CA LEU A 730 -17.54 -39.02 26.47
C LEU A 730 -18.78 -39.91 26.37
N THR A 731 -19.83 -39.42 25.72
CA THR A 731 -21.07 -40.17 25.49
C THR A 731 -20.77 -41.45 24.70
N THR A 732 -19.90 -41.35 23.70
CA THR A 732 -19.43 -42.51 22.94
C THR A 732 -18.69 -43.54 23.78
N ARG A 733 -17.78 -43.07 24.64
CA ARG A 733 -17.06 -43.97 25.55
C ARG A 733 -18.03 -44.71 26.47
N HIS A 734 -19.04 -44.00 26.98
CA HIS A 734 -20.07 -44.59 27.83
C HIS A 734 -20.93 -45.62 27.09
N LEU A 735 -21.44 -45.28 25.90
CA LEU A 735 -22.23 -46.19 25.06
C LEU A 735 -21.46 -47.47 24.70
N ARG A 736 -20.14 -47.37 24.46
CA ARG A 736 -19.27 -48.52 24.23
C ARG A 736 -19.13 -49.40 25.48
N TYR A 737 -18.94 -48.79 26.66
CA TYR A 737 -18.80 -49.53 27.91
C TYR A 737 -20.05 -50.31 28.29
N THR A 738 -21.23 -49.71 28.10
CA THR A 738 -22.52 -50.34 28.47
C THR A 738 -23.04 -51.34 27.45
N LYS A 739 -22.37 -51.54 26.30
CA LYS A 739 -22.84 -52.36 25.16
C LYS A 739 -24.31 -52.07 24.79
N SER A 740 -24.77 -50.84 25.03
CA SER A 740 -26.16 -50.45 24.83
C SER A 740 -26.42 -50.18 23.35
N THR A 741 -27.54 -50.68 22.82
CA THR A 741 -28.05 -50.34 21.48
C THR A 741 -28.65 -48.94 21.40
N GLN A 742 -28.69 -48.19 22.51
CA GLN A 742 -29.20 -46.83 22.54
C GLN A 742 -28.30 -45.89 21.72
N SER A 743 -28.92 -45.17 20.79
CA SER A 743 -28.27 -44.14 19.99
C SER A 743 -28.00 -42.88 20.84
N ILE A 744 -27.13 -41.98 20.33
CA ILE A 744 -26.81 -40.70 21.00
C ILE A 744 -28.11 -39.95 21.30
N HIS A 745 -28.23 -39.40 22.52
CA HIS A 745 -29.37 -38.59 22.94
C HIS A 745 -29.47 -37.30 22.10
N LEU A 746 -30.25 -37.40 21.02
CA LEU A 746 -30.45 -36.33 20.04
C LEU A 746 -30.91 -35.00 20.65
N PRO A 747 -31.85 -34.96 21.63
CA PRO A 747 -32.26 -33.70 22.25
C PRO A 747 -31.11 -32.99 22.96
N THR A 748 -30.24 -33.73 23.66
CA THR A 748 -29.09 -33.15 24.35
C THR A 748 -28.09 -32.55 23.37
N TYR A 749 -27.82 -33.26 22.27
CA TYR A 749 -26.90 -32.74 21.24
C TYR A 749 -27.46 -31.50 20.54
N PHE A 750 -28.77 -31.45 20.28
CA PHE A 750 -29.45 -30.26 19.75
C PHE A 750 -29.34 -29.06 20.70
N VAL A 751 -29.63 -29.25 21.99
CA VAL A 751 -29.56 -28.19 23.01
C VAL A 751 -28.14 -27.64 23.12
N LEU A 752 -27.11 -28.49 23.17
CA LEU A 752 -25.71 -28.05 23.21
C LEU A 752 -25.29 -27.29 21.94
N THR A 753 -25.74 -27.75 20.78
CA THR A 753 -25.45 -27.08 19.49
C THR A 753 -26.09 -25.69 19.42
N MET A 754 -27.38 -25.58 19.80
CA MET A 754 -28.08 -24.30 19.84
C MET A 754 -27.51 -23.37 20.92
N ALA A 755 -27.18 -23.90 22.10
CA ALA A 755 -26.52 -23.13 23.15
C ALA A 755 -25.18 -22.56 22.66
N THR A 756 -24.37 -23.36 21.95
CA THR A 756 -23.11 -22.89 21.35
C THR A 756 -23.34 -21.74 20.37
N LEU A 757 -24.37 -21.82 19.53
CA LEU A 757 -24.73 -20.74 18.60
C LEU A 757 -25.12 -19.45 19.33
N PHE A 758 -26.08 -19.52 20.25
CA PHE A 758 -26.58 -18.33 20.95
C PHE A 758 -25.50 -17.68 21.83
N VAL A 759 -24.69 -18.48 22.53
CA VAL A 759 -23.58 -17.97 23.34
C VAL A 759 -22.48 -17.36 22.46
N ALA A 760 -22.19 -17.93 21.29
CA ALA A 760 -21.23 -17.36 20.36
C ALA A 760 -21.69 -15.99 19.81
N ILE A 761 -22.97 -15.82 19.53
CA ILE A 761 -23.55 -14.53 19.12
C ILE A 761 -23.54 -13.54 20.29
N GLY A 762 -23.97 -13.98 21.48
CA GLY A 762 -24.02 -13.14 22.68
C GLY A 762 -22.65 -12.60 23.10
N ARG A 763 -21.63 -13.46 23.16
CA ARG A 763 -20.27 -13.04 23.54
C ARG A 763 -19.63 -12.08 22.53
N SER A 764 -19.85 -12.28 21.23
CA SER A 764 -19.29 -11.42 20.19
C SER A 764 -20.00 -10.06 20.14
N SER A 765 -21.33 -10.04 20.26
CA SER A 765 -22.10 -8.79 20.36
C SER A 765 -21.72 -7.97 21.59
N PHE A 766 -21.56 -8.61 22.75
CA PHE A 766 -21.16 -7.92 23.97
C PHE A 766 -19.72 -7.37 23.89
N PHE A 767 -18.80 -8.11 23.27
CA PHE A 767 -17.43 -7.65 23.04
C PHE A 767 -17.38 -6.38 22.18
N PHE A 768 -18.07 -6.35 21.03
CA PHE A 768 -18.13 -5.17 20.18
C PHE A 768 -18.81 -3.99 20.88
N TYR A 769 -19.87 -4.24 21.64
CA TYR A 769 -20.55 -3.20 22.43
C TYR A 769 -19.58 -2.50 23.40
N GLN A 770 -18.78 -3.27 24.15
CA GLN A 770 -17.87 -2.72 25.14
C GLN A 770 -16.75 -1.86 24.50
N ILE A 771 -16.17 -2.34 23.39
CA ILE A 771 -15.09 -1.62 22.69
C ILE A 771 -15.61 -0.33 22.06
N LEU A 772 -16.80 -0.34 21.48
CA LEU A 772 -17.39 0.85 20.86
C LEU A 772 -17.62 1.98 21.86
N ASN A 773 -18.06 1.65 23.08
CA ASN A 773 -18.17 2.63 24.15
C ASN A 773 -16.78 3.17 24.55
N GLY A 774 -15.75 2.31 24.55
CA GLY A 774 -14.34 2.67 24.69
C GLY A 774 -13.88 3.68 23.64
N SER A 775 -14.16 3.39 22.37
CA SER A 775 -13.79 4.25 21.26
C SER A 775 -14.48 5.61 21.32
N ASN A 776 -15.78 5.64 21.65
CA ASN A 776 -16.51 6.91 21.79
C ASN A 776 -15.93 7.77 22.92
N ARG A 777 -15.55 7.15 24.05
CA ARG A 777 -14.88 7.87 25.15
C ARG A 777 -13.51 8.42 24.74
N LEU A 778 -12.76 7.71 23.91
CA LEU A 778 -11.49 8.19 23.37
C LEU A 778 -11.69 9.40 22.46
N HIS A 779 -12.69 9.34 21.57
CA HIS A 779 -13.08 10.46 20.71
C HIS A 779 -13.46 11.70 21.54
N ASP A 780 -14.31 11.55 22.56
CA ASP A 780 -14.77 12.68 23.38
C ASP A 780 -13.62 13.32 24.18
N LYS A 781 -12.71 12.49 24.71
CA LYS A 781 -11.50 12.98 25.37
C LYS A 781 -10.57 13.71 24.40
N MET A 782 -10.41 13.20 23.18
CA MET A 782 -9.60 13.82 22.14
C MET A 782 -10.18 15.17 21.72
N LEU A 783 -11.49 15.23 21.44
CA LEU A 783 -12.19 16.46 21.08
C LEU A 783 -12.12 17.49 22.20
N SER A 784 -12.37 17.10 23.44
CA SER A 784 -12.25 17.98 24.59
C SER A 784 -10.82 18.50 24.77
N GLY A 785 -9.81 17.63 24.65
CA GLY A 785 -8.41 18.03 24.73
C GLY A 785 -8.00 19.00 23.62
N LEU A 786 -8.49 18.78 22.39
CA LEU A 786 -8.23 19.65 21.25
C LEU A 786 -8.84 21.03 21.42
N LEU A 787 -10.08 21.11 21.92
CA LEU A 787 -10.74 22.39 22.15
C LEU A 787 -10.06 23.21 23.25
N HIS A 788 -9.52 22.59 24.29
CA HIS A 788 -8.93 23.30 25.43
C HIS A 788 -7.41 23.55 25.30
N THR A 789 -6.77 23.11 24.21
CA THR A 789 -5.33 23.35 24.01
C THR A 789 -5.02 24.78 23.57
N SER A 790 -3.77 25.22 23.76
CA SER A 790 -3.32 26.57 23.38
C SER A 790 -3.15 26.75 21.87
N MET A 791 -3.20 28.00 21.37
CA MET A 791 -2.99 28.31 19.95
C MET A 791 -1.64 27.83 19.39
N ARG A 792 -0.60 27.83 20.23
CA ARG A 792 0.73 27.30 19.88
C ARG A 792 0.70 25.87 19.38
N PHE A 793 -0.24 25.04 19.85
CA PHE A 793 -0.41 23.67 19.35
C PHE A 793 -0.85 23.66 17.88
N PHE A 794 -1.78 24.52 17.48
CA PHE A 794 -2.30 24.59 16.11
C PHE A 794 -1.31 25.22 15.13
N GLU A 795 -0.46 26.13 15.60
CA GLU A 795 0.62 26.71 14.78
C GLU A 795 1.77 25.71 14.56
N SER A 796 2.08 24.88 15.56
CA SER A 796 3.15 23.87 15.49
C SER A 796 2.75 22.55 14.80
N ASN A 797 1.46 22.26 14.74
CA ASN A 797 0.93 21.02 14.15
C ASN A 797 0.09 21.34 12.91
N PRO A 798 0.48 20.86 11.72
CA PRO A 798 -0.30 21.07 10.50
C PRO A 798 -1.75 20.61 10.66
N SER A 799 -2.70 21.39 10.14
CA SER A 799 -4.14 21.08 10.20
C SER A 799 -4.47 19.69 9.65
N GLY A 800 -3.79 19.26 8.59
CA GLY A 800 -3.92 17.91 8.03
C GLY A 800 -3.56 16.80 9.01
N ARG A 801 -2.59 17.00 9.90
CA ARG A 801 -2.18 16.01 10.92
C ARG A 801 -3.28 15.84 11.97
N ILE A 802 -3.84 16.96 12.46
CA ILE A 802 -4.92 16.96 13.44
C ILE A 802 -6.17 16.32 12.82
N LEU A 803 -6.50 16.68 11.58
CA LEU A 803 -7.61 16.08 10.86
C LEU A 803 -7.41 14.59 10.64
N ASN A 804 -6.20 14.13 10.31
CA ASN A 804 -5.90 12.71 10.14
C ASN A 804 -6.14 11.88 11.42
N ARG A 805 -5.81 12.45 12.60
CA ARG A 805 -6.10 11.82 13.90
C ARG A 805 -7.61 11.73 14.17
N MET A 806 -8.35 12.81 13.88
CA MET A 806 -9.81 12.88 14.02
C MET A 806 -10.57 12.03 12.98
N SER A 807 -9.96 11.73 11.84
CA SER A 807 -10.56 10.97 10.74
C SER A 807 -10.03 9.54 10.70
N LYS A 808 -8.87 9.33 10.08
CA LYS A 808 -8.33 8.02 9.75
C LYS A 808 -7.98 7.19 10.98
N ASP A 809 -7.30 7.77 11.96
CA ASP A 809 -6.91 7.03 13.16
C ASP A 809 -8.14 6.67 14.01
N GLN A 810 -9.07 7.60 14.16
CA GLN A 810 -10.35 7.33 14.82
C GLN A 810 -11.14 6.23 14.11
N GLN A 811 -11.17 6.23 12.77
CA GLN A 811 -11.80 5.17 11.98
C GLN A 811 -11.14 3.81 12.24
N VAL A 812 -9.82 3.75 12.36
CA VAL A 812 -9.09 2.52 12.69
C VAL A 812 -9.51 2.01 14.07
N VAL A 813 -9.67 2.88 15.06
CA VAL A 813 -10.14 2.50 16.41
C VAL A 813 -11.60 2.05 16.41
N ASP A 814 -12.46 2.68 15.59
CA ASP A 814 -13.89 2.37 15.50
C ASP A 814 -14.19 1.08 14.74
N GLU A 815 -13.52 0.83 13.61
CA GLU A 815 -13.87 -0.24 12.68
C GLU A 815 -12.85 -1.40 12.70
N THR A 816 -11.56 -1.10 12.57
CA THR A 816 -10.51 -2.11 12.34
C THR A 816 -10.02 -2.76 13.63
N LEU A 817 -9.78 -1.97 14.67
CA LEU A 817 -9.26 -2.45 15.96
C LEU A 817 -10.19 -3.47 16.63
N PRO A 818 -11.52 -3.27 16.71
CA PRO A 818 -12.40 -4.23 17.37
C PRO A 818 -12.42 -5.59 16.65
N GLU A 819 -12.39 -5.58 15.32
CA GLU A 819 -12.29 -6.78 14.48
C GLU A 819 -11.01 -7.55 14.78
N VAL A 820 -9.86 -6.89 14.62
CA VAL A 820 -8.55 -7.54 14.78
C VAL A 820 -8.36 -8.04 16.21
N LEU A 821 -8.84 -7.29 17.20
CA LEU A 821 -8.73 -7.67 18.60
C LEU A 821 -9.61 -8.90 18.92
N PHE A 822 -10.84 -8.96 18.41
CA PHE A 822 -11.69 -10.14 18.60
C PHE A 822 -11.07 -11.38 17.96
N ASP A 823 -10.59 -11.26 16.72
CA ASP A 823 -9.95 -12.37 16.01
C ASP A 823 -8.67 -12.83 16.71
N ALA A 824 -7.88 -11.91 17.26
CA ALA A 824 -6.69 -12.23 18.04
C ALA A 824 -7.03 -12.99 19.34
N VAL A 825 -8.03 -12.52 20.09
CA VAL A 825 -8.50 -13.19 21.31
C VAL A 825 -9.06 -14.57 20.98
N GLN A 826 -9.85 -14.69 19.91
CA GLN A 826 -10.38 -15.99 19.49
C GLN A 826 -9.27 -16.95 19.03
N SER A 827 -8.29 -16.45 18.29
CA SER A 827 -7.13 -17.24 17.84
C SER A 827 -6.24 -17.70 18.99
N LEU A 828 -6.24 -16.98 20.12
CA LEU A 828 -5.58 -17.39 21.35
C LEU A 828 -6.39 -18.46 22.11
N LEU A 829 -7.71 -18.24 22.25
CA LEU A 829 -8.57 -19.12 23.04
C LEU A 829 -8.75 -20.51 22.42
N LEU A 830 -8.80 -20.62 21.09
CA LEU A 830 -8.99 -21.90 20.38
C LEU A 830 -7.89 -22.94 20.71
N PRO A 831 -6.59 -22.66 20.51
CA PRO A 831 -5.52 -23.62 20.88
C PRO A 831 -5.49 -23.94 22.36
N ILE A 832 -5.73 -22.95 23.23
CA ILE A 832 -5.77 -23.17 24.69
C ILE A 832 -6.88 -24.17 25.03
N GLY A 833 -8.07 -24.00 24.44
CA GLY A 833 -9.20 -24.91 24.60
C GLY A 833 -8.87 -26.35 24.17
N PHE A 834 -8.27 -26.53 22.99
CA PHE A 834 -7.84 -27.85 22.51
C PHE A 834 -6.77 -28.50 23.41
N ILE A 835 -5.79 -27.72 23.87
CA ILE A 835 -4.76 -28.20 24.80
C ILE A 835 -5.42 -28.65 26.11
N CYS A 836 -6.34 -27.87 26.68
CA CYS A 836 -7.07 -28.23 27.89
C CYS A 836 -7.83 -29.56 27.73
N ILE A 837 -8.55 -29.76 26.62
CA ILE A 837 -9.25 -31.03 26.35
C ILE A 837 -8.27 -32.20 26.33
N ILE A 838 -7.14 -32.05 25.64
CA ILE A 838 -6.14 -33.13 25.51
C ILE A 838 -5.53 -33.46 26.87
N LEU A 839 -5.25 -32.46 27.71
CA LEU A 839 -4.73 -32.65 29.06
C LEU A 839 -5.74 -33.33 29.99
N ILE A 840 -7.05 -33.03 29.85
CA ILE A 840 -8.13 -33.71 30.59
C ILE A 840 -8.18 -35.20 30.20
N ILE A 841 -7.98 -35.52 28.93
CA ILE A 841 -8.02 -36.91 28.43
C ILE A 841 -6.73 -37.67 28.80
N ASN A 842 -5.56 -37.01 28.70
CA ASN A 842 -4.26 -37.65 28.93
C ASN A 842 -3.25 -36.69 29.59
N LEU A 843 -3.05 -36.83 30.90
CA LEU A 843 -2.12 -36.02 31.69
C LEU A 843 -0.64 -36.23 31.33
N TRP A 844 -0.27 -37.36 30.72
CA TRP A 844 1.13 -37.63 30.33
C TRP A 844 1.62 -36.69 29.22
N MET A 845 0.72 -35.90 28.61
CA MET A 845 1.03 -34.92 27.58
C MET A 845 1.55 -33.58 28.13
N ILE A 846 1.51 -33.35 29.46
CA ILE A 846 1.94 -32.07 30.08
C ILE A 846 3.39 -31.69 29.71
N PRO A 847 4.40 -32.57 29.80
CA PRO A 847 5.78 -32.21 29.46
C PRO A 847 5.94 -31.76 28.00
N LEU A 848 5.21 -32.41 27.08
CA LEU A 848 5.22 -32.03 25.67
C LEU A 848 4.62 -30.63 25.47
N VAL A 849 3.48 -30.34 26.11
CA VAL A 849 2.84 -29.02 26.01
C VAL A 849 3.76 -27.93 26.53
N ILE A 850 4.40 -28.12 27.69
CA ILE A 850 5.36 -27.16 28.25
C ILE A 850 6.51 -26.90 27.28
N PHE A 851 7.08 -27.97 26.71
CA PHE A 851 8.16 -27.86 25.72
C PHE A 851 7.73 -27.06 24.47
N LEU A 852 6.53 -27.33 23.94
CA LEU A 852 6.01 -26.62 22.76
C LEU A 852 5.74 -25.13 23.06
N VAL A 853 5.24 -24.80 24.25
CA VAL A 853 5.01 -23.41 24.68
C VAL A 853 6.33 -22.64 24.80
N ILE A 854 7.39 -23.27 25.33
CA ILE A 854 8.73 -22.67 25.38
C ILE A 854 9.26 -22.40 23.97
N LEU A 855 9.16 -23.37 23.05
CA LEU A 855 9.58 -23.19 21.66
C LEU A 855 8.78 -22.11 20.93
N PHE A 856 7.47 -22.07 21.16
CA PHE A 856 6.61 -20.99 20.66
C PHE A 856 7.13 -19.62 21.10
N TRP A 857 7.39 -19.47 22.41
CA TRP A 857 7.83 -18.20 22.99
C TRP A 857 9.18 -17.75 22.40
N ILE A 858 10.14 -18.67 22.27
CA ILE A 858 11.44 -18.38 21.68
C ILE A 858 11.27 -17.88 20.23
N CYS A 859 10.57 -18.63 19.39
CA CYS A 859 10.32 -18.25 17.99
C CYS A 859 9.57 -16.91 17.88
N PHE A 860 8.59 -16.67 18.76
CA PHE A 860 7.80 -15.44 18.76
C PHE A 860 8.66 -14.20 19.07
N GLN A 861 9.58 -14.30 20.03
CA GLN A 861 10.48 -13.19 20.40
C GLN A 861 11.43 -12.82 19.25
N TYR A 862 11.98 -13.79 18.53
CA TYR A 862 12.80 -13.54 17.33
C TYR A 862 12.00 -12.91 16.20
N TYR A 863 10.76 -13.37 15.99
CA TYR A 863 9.89 -12.89 14.91
C TYR A 863 9.40 -11.44 15.12
N ILE A 864 8.86 -11.12 16.30
CA ILE A 864 8.06 -9.90 16.49
C ILE A 864 8.89 -8.63 16.31
N ARG A 865 10.14 -8.61 16.80
CA ARG A 865 11.03 -7.44 16.71
C ARG A 865 11.41 -7.13 15.27
N THR A 866 11.81 -8.14 14.51
CA THR A 866 12.23 -8.01 13.11
C THR A 866 11.05 -7.67 12.20
N SER A 867 9.90 -8.34 12.37
CA SER A 867 8.69 -8.10 11.58
C SER A 867 8.16 -6.65 11.74
N GLN A 868 8.19 -6.11 12.96
CA GLN A 868 7.79 -4.71 13.21
C GLN A 868 8.69 -3.70 12.51
N GLN A 869 10.01 -3.94 12.48
CA GLN A 869 10.96 -3.06 11.81
C GLN A 869 10.80 -3.11 10.29
N LEU A 870 10.70 -4.32 9.71
CA LEU A 870 10.45 -4.50 8.28
C LEU A 870 9.12 -3.87 7.83
N LYS A 871 8.06 -4.02 8.63
CA LYS A 871 6.76 -3.41 8.30
C LYS A 871 6.82 -1.88 8.28
N ARG A 872 7.66 -1.27 9.12
CA ARG A 872 7.88 0.19 9.13
C ARG A 872 8.63 0.63 7.88
N MET A 873 9.72 -0.04 7.53
CA MET A 873 10.49 0.25 6.32
C MET A 873 9.60 0.15 5.07
N GLU A 874 8.82 -0.92 4.97
CA GLU A 874 7.88 -1.14 3.87
C GLU A 874 6.85 -0.01 3.76
N SER A 875 6.29 0.44 4.89
CA SER A 875 5.34 1.55 4.91
C SER A 875 5.99 2.89 4.55
N MET A 876 7.22 3.14 4.98
CA MET A 876 7.95 4.37 4.67
C MET A 876 8.33 4.44 3.18
N ALA A 877 8.75 3.32 2.60
CA ALA A 877 9.13 3.22 1.19
C ALA A 877 7.95 3.40 0.20
N ARG A 878 6.69 3.31 0.64
CA ARG A 878 5.52 3.59 -0.23
C ARG A 878 5.33 5.07 -0.54
N SER A 879 5.64 5.97 0.41
CA SER A 879 5.33 7.40 0.27
C SER A 879 6.07 8.07 -0.90
N PRO A 880 7.38 7.83 -1.12
CA PRO A 880 8.12 8.43 -2.23
C PRO A 880 7.56 8.06 -3.61
N ILE A 881 7.03 6.85 -3.79
CA ILE A 881 6.41 6.39 -5.05
C ILE A 881 5.22 7.30 -5.39
N TYR A 882 4.33 7.54 -4.43
CA TYR A 882 3.16 8.39 -4.62
C TYR A 882 3.52 9.88 -4.74
N GLY A 883 4.53 10.33 -3.99
CA GLY A 883 5.07 11.68 -4.09
C GLY A 883 5.61 11.98 -5.49
N LEU A 884 6.44 11.07 -6.03
CA LEU A 884 6.98 11.18 -7.38
C LEU A 884 5.86 11.20 -8.41
N PHE A 885 4.91 10.27 -8.33
CA PHE A 885 3.75 10.23 -9.24
C PHE A 885 2.95 11.54 -9.21
N THR A 886 2.62 12.04 -8.02
CA THR A 886 1.88 13.31 -7.84
C THR A 886 2.64 14.50 -8.42
N SER A 887 3.95 14.55 -8.19
CA SER A 887 4.79 15.61 -8.73
C SER A 887 4.85 15.56 -10.25
N SER A 888 4.98 14.37 -10.84
CA SER A 888 5.03 14.18 -12.31
C SER A 888 3.74 14.59 -13.00
N VAL A 889 2.58 14.30 -12.40
CA VAL A 889 1.27 14.74 -12.93
C VAL A 889 1.18 16.27 -13.01
N LYS A 890 1.71 16.99 -12.02
CA LYS A 890 1.69 18.47 -11.98
C LYS A 890 2.74 19.10 -12.91
N GLY A 891 3.90 18.45 -13.04
CA GLY A 891 5.05 18.96 -13.78
C GLY A 891 5.22 18.43 -15.19
N LEU A 892 4.19 17.81 -15.78
CA LEU A 892 4.29 17.04 -17.02
C LEU A 892 4.89 17.85 -18.18
N ALA A 893 4.43 19.09 -18.39
CA ALA A 893 4.94 19.98 -19.42
C ALA A 893 6.43 20.31 -19.22
N THR A 894 6.85 20.52 -17.96
CA THR A 894 8.23 20.80 -17.59
C THR A 894 9.12 19.58 -17.83
N ILE A 895 8.68 18.39 -17.41
CA ILE A 895 9.40 17.13 -17.60
C ILE A 895 9.69 16.87 -19.08
N ARG A 896 8.69 17.08 -19.93
CA ARG A 896 8.81 16.91 -21.39
C ARG A 896 9.67 17.96 -22.06
N ALA A 897 9.57 19.22 -21.61
CA ALA A 897 10.43 20.29 -22.11
C ALA A 897 11.93 19.94 -21.93
N PHE A 898 12.28 19.35 -20.77
CA PHE A 898 13.64 18.91 -20.47
C PHE A 898 14.03 17.55 -21.06
N LYS A 899 13.10 16.79 -21.68
CA LYS A 899 13.31 15.44 -22.24
C LYS A 899 13.92 14.43 -21.26
N VAL A 900 13.42 14.40 -20.01
CA VAL A 900 13.95 13.54 -18.92
C VAL A 900 13.05 12.36 -18.55
N GLU A 901 12.12 11.98 -19.41
CA GLU A 901 11.11 10.96 -19.13
C GLU A 901 11.75 9.61 -18.77
N ASN A 902 12.79 9.20 -19.52
CA ASN A 902 13.50 7.94 -19.29
C ASN A 902 14.22 7.90 -17.93
N ASP A 903 14.78 9.03 -17.49
CA ASP A 903 15.46 9.11 -16.19
C ASP A 903 14.44 8.99 -15.05
N LEU A 904 13.27 9.61 -15.19
CA LEU A 904 12.18 9.46 -14.23
C LEU A 904 11.62 8.04 -14.20
N ILE A 905 11.56 7.35 -15.35
CA ILE A 905 11.16 5.93 -15.41
C ILE A 905 12.16 5.05 -14.64
N LYS A 906 13.47 5.33 -14.74
CA LYS A 906 14.49 4.64 -13.92
C LYS A 906 14.35 4.98 -12.44
N SER A 907 14.09 6.24 -12.11
CA SER A 907 13.89 6.67 -10.72
C SER A 907 12.68 6.00 -10.08
N ILE A 908 11.53 5.94 -10.77
CA ILE A 908 10.35 5.24 -10.21
C ILE A 908 10.63 3.74 -10.07
N ALA A 909 11.37 3.12 -10.99
CA ALA A 909 11.73 1.71 -10.89
C ALA A 909 12.57 1.44 -9.64
N SER A 910 13.54 2.31 -9.34
CA SER A 910 14.35 2.21 -8.11
C SER A 910 13.50 2.37 -6.84
N LEU A 911 12.57 3.33 -6.81
CA LEU A 911 11.67 3.52 -5.66
C LEU A 911 10.71 2.33 -5.45
N ILE A 912 10.25 1.71 -6.54
CA ILE A 912 9.43 0.51 -6.48
C ILE A 912 10.26 -0.67 -5.94
N ASP A 913 11.52 -0.81 -6.36
CA ASP A 913 12.43 -1.84 -5.87
C ASP A 913 12.73 -1.65 -4.37
N ASP A 914 12.96 -0.40 -3.94
CA ASP A 914 13.14 -0.03 -2.53
C ASP A 914 11.90 -0.34 -1.67
N ASN A 915 10.69 -0.24 -2.22
CA ASN A 915 9.47 -0.70 -1.55
C ASN A 915 9.32 -2.22 -1.54
N THR A 916 9.75 -2.90 -2.60
CA THR A 916 9.55 -4.34 -2.80
C THR A 916 10.47 -5.17 -1.89
N ARG A 917 11.70 -4.70 -1.65
CA ARG A 917 12.67 -5.37 -0.76
C ARG A 917 12.13 -5.65 0.65
N PRO A 918 11.76 -4.64 1.47
CA PRO A 918 11.28 -4.87 2.82
C PRO A 918 9.97 -5.69 2.84
N PHE A 919 9.13 -5.57 1.80
CA PHE A 919 7.94 -6.41 1.68
C PHE A 919 8.29 -7.89 1.50
N LEU A 920 9.25 -8.21 0.61
CA LEU A 920 9.68 -9.59 0.36
C LEU A 920 10.22 -10.24 1.64
N TYR A 921 11.07 -9.53 2.38
CA TYR A 921 11.60 -10.00 3.66
C TYR A 921 10.56 -10.07 4.76
N LEU A 922 9.57 -9.17 4.78
CA LEU A 922 8.44 -9.24 5.71
C LEU A 922 7.59 -10.49 5.43
N SER A 923 7.29 -10.76 4.17
CA SER A 923 6.58 -11.96 3.73
C SER A 923 7.36 -13.20 4.14
N GLY A 924 8.67 -13.25 3.84
CA GLY A 924 9.54 -14.35 4.24
C GLY A 924 9.58 -14.55 5.76
N THR A 925 9.79 -13.49 6.54
CA THR A 925 9.85 -13.55 8.02
C THR A 925 8.55 -14.07 8.62
N THR A 926 7.42 -13.67 8.04
CA THR A 926 6.10 -14.19 8.42
C THR A 926 6.00 -15.69 8.11
N ARG A 927 6.44 -16.13 6.91
CA ARG A 927 6.41 -17.54 6.52
C ARG A 927 7.34 -18.40 7.37
N TRP A 928 8.51 -17.90 7.72
CA TRP A 928 9.44 -18.56 8.63
C TRP A 928 8.76 -18.86 9.97
N PHE A 929 8.14 -17.85 10.58
CA PHE A 929 7.46 -18.01 11.88
C PHE A 929 6.30 -19.00 11.77
N THR A 930 5.41 -18.80 10.80
CA THR A 930 4.24 -19.68 10.63
C THR A 930 4.63 -21.12 10.29
N CYS A 931 5.69 -21.32 9.50
CA CYS A 931 6.21 -22.66 9.20
C CYS A 931 6.69 -23.39 10.45
N ARG A 932 7.36 -22.68 11.38
CA ARG A 932 7.75 -23.30 12.65
C ARG A 932 6.56 -23.60 13.54
N MET A 933 5.53 -22.75 13.55
CA MET A 933 4.30 -23.02 14.29
C MET A 933 3.57 -24.25 13.75
N ASP A 934 3.44 -24.39 12.43
CA ASP A 934 2.76 -25.53 11.82
C ASP A 934 3.56 -26.83 11.98
N LEU A 935 4.90 -26.76 11.96
CA LEU A 935 5.76 -27.90 12.30
C LEU A 935 5.63 -28.32 13.78
N LEU A 936 5.54 -27.36 14.71
CA LEU A 936 5.29 -27.64 16.12
C LEU A 936 3.90 -28.29 16.33
N ALA A 937 2.88 -27.78 15.64
CA ALA A 937 1.53 -28.36 15.65
C ALA A 937 1.53 -29.79 15.06
N THR A 938 2.29 -30.01 13.99
CA THR A 938 2.43 -31.34 13.38
C THR A 938 3.12 -32.34 14.32
N CYS A 939 4.16 -31.88 15.04
CA CYS A 939 4.78 -32.69 16.10
C CYS A 939 3.78 -33.00 17.22
N PHE A 940 2.96 -32.03 17.60
CA PHE A 940 1.92 -32.24 18.62
C PHE A 940 0.86 -33.26 18.20
N VAL A 941 0.54 -33.40 16.91
CA VAL A 941 -0.40 -34.44 16.41
C VAL A 941 0.23 -35.84 16.44
N LEU A 942 1.55 -35.94 16.26
CA LEU A 942 2.28 -37.21 16.24
C LEU A 942 2.19 -37.95 17.58
N PHE A 943 2.47 -37.27 18.69
CA PHE A 943 2.58 -37.90 20.01
C PHE A 943 1.26 -38.56 20.48
N PRO A 944 0.08 -37.90 20.44
CA PRO A 944 -1.20 -38.53 20.76
C PRO A 944 -1.54 -39.68 19.83
N ALA A 945 -1.25 -39.57 18.52
CA ALA A 945 -1.55 -40.62 17.56
C ALA A 945 -0.74 -41.90 17.85
N PHE A 946 0.55 -41.77 18.16
CA PHE A 946 1.40 -42.91 18.53
C PHE A 946 1.06 -43.44 19.93
N ALA A 947 0.81 -42.56 20.90
CA ALA A 947 0.37 -42.97 22.23
C ALA A 947 -0.94 -43.77 22.18
N ALA A 948 -1.87 -43.40 21.29
CA ALA A 948 -3.13 -44.11 21.08
C ALA A 948 -2.96 -45.52 20.49
N VAL A 949 -1.87 -45.79 19.74
CA VAL A 949 -1.55 -47.13 19.23
C VAL A 949 -0.90 -48.01 20.31
N ILE A 950 -0.17 -47.41 21.25
CA ILE A 950 0.52 -48.13 22.34
C ILE A 950 -0.43 -48.45 23.50
N ALA A 951 -1.38 -47.55 23.81
CA ALA A 951 -2.29 -47.68 24.95
C ALA A 951 -3.11 -48.99 25.02
N PRO A 952 -3.60 -49.60 23.91
CA PRO A 952 -4.35 -50.86 23.95
C PRO A 952 -3.52 -52.07 24.38
N ASN A 953 -2.18 -51.98 24.33
CA ASN A 953 -1.27 -53.05 24.72
C ASN A 953 -0.91 -53.03 26.23
N ARG A 954 -1.62 -52.24 27.04
CA ARG A 954 -1.46 -52.14 28.50
C ARG A 954 -2.78 -52.32 29.25
#